data_AF-A0A2D7T849-F1
#
_entry.id   AF-A0A2D7T849-F1
#
_cell.length_a   1.000
_cell.length_b   1.000
_cell.length_c   1.000
_cell.angle_alpha   90.00
_cell.angle_beta   90.00
_cell.angle_gamma   90.00
#
_symmetry.space_group_name_H-M   'P 1'
#
loop_
_entity.id
_entity.type
_entity.pdbx_description
1 polymer ?
#
loop_
_entity_poly.entity_id
_entity_poly.type
_entity_poly.pdbx_seq_one_letter_code
_entity_poly.pdbx_strand_id
1 'polypeptide(L)'
;MAEVHGTLGKIMLQSSEVENLRDASVQGLTYEWAIEFDGFEVKKWAKKRITDPYEAMRFKICELLGSEGPKTLDELSERLPFPNNQIEAILHELEVRNVISVGFYLQTNDAEFILRVDEHKITGGEGDIVSYRALQNLILEKSFKLYDDPFKAFTSHIMFQKPQEMLERVDDFRFADWKDLHIDSDVIRGRLLHNRVGFTTLENLPMLLGLRPEPFMNELEQEIYDKFEGDELMTRIELFAEYPKQSEDKAFHRQLRNALHNLERNLLLVNQFEEIQGRKRRVTLYRTTKNINPLSFKESLLELIRRIGPIKPNTLRLYITRSVEELVDTLRELETAGQITKVLALQPEPTEFYCLPSDNKKLNTHSREDRKIRILTQSDPFCSRFIWEIRNILKSGWYLPVFKGTDAIGKILMFKINDYLEIKDMQIPYSYLEEFMDSFETYLDNYKDQLVDIALISNFNGEPIIDSDEIVKEQFERIGFKISGNRMIRGGVISPMSREKAERVLFYNHNLHQDSRMPNETSALTSISEIRDDFALRGRCEMYRVDLKSMAASERLHTGINLRNHNTYAPLNYFQKLLSIRDTDLYDLQGVDEDNYDSLLEALEFFDKNSDPKLFMDRNDMKRSEFRKLIRPLIRNGYIIQDYREGFKTVNKVAGIELWDLKKKFLKDLLDQFPTITLKQFSKLAGPSFKPEELKSVLFDLESENLLIKGFLIDDLNEVCWGRKDELEKSKTISPMRDFVLPPSDPLNPYFSDICRQRFGFGTAYLVFHNGEPVAAFKANTRNATIDVTDWEAGKDENIAWRIVKEFAWEHQMPLTSQVRIAGRIIKK
;
A
#
# COMPACT_ATOMS: atom_id res chain seq x y z
N MET A 1 6.19 0.90 -42.84
CA MET A 1 7.45 0.96 -43.60
C MET A 1 8.16 2.30 -43.50
N ALA A 2 7.53 3.44 -43.85
CA ALA A 2 8.20 4.75 -43.76
C ALA A 2 8.88 5.02 -42.39
N GLU A 3 8.24 4.61 -41.29
CA GLU A 3 8.80 4.71 -39.93
C GLU A 3 10.04 3.84 -39.72
N VAL A 4 9.98 2.58 -40.13
CA VAL A 4 11.10 1.63 -40.07
C VAL A 4 12.28 2.15 -40.88
N HIS A 5 12.02 2.61 -42.11
CA HIS A 5 13.07 3.17 -42.98
C HIS A 5 13.64 4.48 -42.44
N GLY A 6 12.81 5.37 -41.89
CA GLY A 6 13.25 6.61 -41.25
C GLY A 6 14.16 6.35 -40.06
N THR A 7 13.79 5.40 -39.20
CA THR A 7 14.59 4.97 -38.04
C THR A 7 15.92 4.36 -38.47
N LEU A 8 15.89 3.34 -39.34
CA LEU A 8 17.11 2.67 -39.80
C LEU A 8 18.03 3.61 -40.57
N GLY A 9 17.47 4.49 -41.40
CA GLY A 9 18.24 5.47 -42.15
C GLY A 9 18.96 6.48 -41.26
N LYS A 10 18.37 6.88 -40.12
CA LYS A 10 19.03 7.75 -39.16
C LYS A 10 20.09 7.04 -38.34
N ILE A 11 19.85 5.79 -37.97
CA ILE A 11 20.79 5.00 -37.15
C ILE A 11 21.99 4.55 -37.97
N MET A 12 21.81 4.28 -39.26
CA MET A 12 22.92 3.96 -40.16
C MET A 12 24.02 5.04 -40.16
N LEU A 13 23.66 6.32 -39.95
CA LEU A 13 24.63 7.41 -39.86
C LEU A 13 25.52 7.33 -38.59
N GLN A 14 25.15 6.50 -37.61
CA GLN A 14 25.84 6.29 -36.34
C GLN A 14 26.29 4.82 -36.14
N SER A 15 25.90 3.90 -37.03
CA SER A 15 26.01 2.46 -36.81
C SER A 15 27.42 1.90 -36.90
N SER A 16 28.39 2.68 -37.39
CA SER A 16 29.80 2.29 -37.45
C SER A 16 30.47 2.19 -36.08
N GLU A 17 29.89 2.80 -35.04
CA GLU A 17 30.49 2.89 -33.70
C GLU A 17 29.87 1.95 -32.65
N VAL A 18 28.76 1.26 -32.97
CA VAL A 18 27.97 0.49 -32.00
C VAL A 18 27.93 -0.98 -32.39
N GLU A 19 28.36 -1.89 -31.50
CA GLU A 19 28.30 -3.35 -31.76
C GLU A 19 26.88 -3.91 -31.69
N ASN A 20 26.03 -3.38 -30.79
CA ASN A 20 24.66 -3.82 -30.57
C ASN A 20 23.67 -2.65 -30.72
N LEU A 21 22.72 -2.76 -31.64
CA LEU A 21 21.72 -1.70 -31.91
C LEU A 21 20.89 -1.29 -30.68
N ARG A 22 20.81 -2.12 -29.63
CA ARG A 22 20.11 -1.77 -28.38
C ARG A 22 20.84 -0.73 -27.54
N ASP A 23 22.15 -0.64 -27.72
CA ASP A 23 23.04 0.29 -27.02
C ASP A 23 23.17 1.62 -27.78
N ALA A 24 22.61 1.71 -28.98
CA ALA A 24 22.59 2.94 -29.76
C ALA A 24 21.71 4.01 -29.07
N SER A 25 22.28 5.20 -28.89
CA SER A 25 21.53 6.34 -28.35
C SER A 25 20.53 6.83 -29.38
N VAL A 26 19.24 6.66 -29.08
CA VAL A 26 18.12 7.16 -29.90
C VAL A 26 17.66 8.57 -29.51
N GLN A 27 18.21 9.14 -28.43
CA GLN A 27 17.72 10.39 -27.87
C GLN A 27 17.95 11.60 -28.80
N GLY A 28 16.91 12.40 -28.98
CA GLY A 28 16.94 13.62 -29.80
C GLY A 28 16.96 13.40 -31.31
N LEU A 29 17.07 12.15 -31.78
CA LEU A 29 17.10 11.84 -33.21
C LEU A 29 15.70 11.92 -33.82
N THR A 30 15.59 12.70 -34.89
CA THR A 30 14.33 12.91 -35.63
C THR A 30 14.56 12.83 -37.14
N TYR A 31 13.50 12.49 -37.86
CA TYR A 31 13.44 12.54 -39.32
C TYR A 31 12.17 13.25 -39.77
N GLU A 32 12.17 13.72 -41.02
CA GLU A 32 11.02 14.41 -41.60
C GLU A 32 10.05 13.40 -42.20
N TRP A 33 8.76 13.59 -41.92
CA TRP A 33 7.65 12.76 -42.34
C TRP A 33 6.62 13.60 -43.09
N ALA A 34 6.29 13.22 -44.32
CA ALA A 34 5.26 13.87 -45.11
C ALA A 34 3.85 13.56 -44.57
N ILE A 35 3.10 14.57 -44.12
CA ILE A 35 1.74 14.41 -43.55
C ILE A 35 0.65 14.81 -44.57
N GLU A 36 0.91 15.83 -45.39
CA GLU A 36 -0.06 16.30 -46.38
C GLU A 36 0.57 16.28 -47.77
N PHE A 37 -0.20 15.85 -48.76
CA PHE A 37 0.21 15.70 -50.15
C PHE A 37 -0.72 16.48 -51.08
N ASP A 38 -0.18 17.00 -52.18
CA ASP A 38 -0.91 17.48 -53.34
C ASP A 38 -0.47 16.67 -54.56
N GLY A 39 -1.28 15.69 -54.96
CA GLY A 39 -0.87 14.65 -55.91
C GLY A 39 0.31 13.83 -55.38
N PHE A 40 1.47 13.93 -56.02
CA PHE A 40 2.72 13.28 -55.61
C PHE A 40 3.67 14.22 -54.85
N GLU A 41 3.35 15.50 -54.72
CA GLU A 41 4.20 16.48 -54.03
C GLU A 41 3.81 16.61 -52.55
N VAL A 42 4.82 16.71 -51.68
CA VAL A 42 4.60 16.86 -50.23
C VAL A 42 4.33 18.32 -49.92
N LYS A 43 3.15 18.61 -49.37
CA LYS A 43 2.73 19.95 -48.96
C LYS A 43 3.19 20.30 -47.55
N LYS A 44 3.28 19.30 -46.67
CA LYS A 44 3.63 19.51 -45.26
C LYS A 44 4.47 18.37 -44.72
N TRP A 45 5.61 18.74 -44.14
CA TRP A 45 6.49 17.86 -43.38
C TRP A 45 6.26 18.04 -41.89
N ALA A 46 6.42 16.96 -41.13
CA ALA A 46 6.49 16.98 -39.68
C ALA A 46 7.71 16.22 -39.20
N LYS A 47 8.30 16.68 -38.10
CA LYS A 47 9.40 15.96 -37.45
C LYS A 47 8.83 14.81 -36.63
N LYS A 48 9.25 13.59 -36.96
CA LYS A 48 8.98 12.37 -36.21
C LYS A 48 10.25 11.95 -35.48
N ARG A 49 10.12 11.53 -34.23
CA ARG A 49 11.20 10.86 -33.49
C ARG A 49 11.43 9.48 -34.08
N ILE A 50 12.68 9.02 -34.07
CA ILE A 50 12.99 7.65 -34.48
C ILE A 50 12.42 6.66 -33.46
N THR A 51 12.12 5.45 -33.93
CA THR A 51 11.66 4.34 -33.10
C THR A 51 12.85 3.48 -32.64
N ASP A 52 12.58 2.34 -32.00
CA ASP A 52 13.61 1.36 -31.67
C ASP A 52 14.34 0.87 -32.94
N PRO A 53 15.67 1.06 -33.06
CA PRO A 53 16.46 0.60 -34.19
C PRO A 53 16.50 -0.92 -34.27
N TYR A 54 16.58 -1.57 -33.12
CA TYR A 54 16.66 -3.03 -33.02
C TYR A 54 15.37 -3.66 -33.59
N GLU A 55 14.19 -3.21 -33.14
CA GLU A 55 12.92 -3.69 -33.67
C GLU A 55 12.63 -3.25 -35.10
N ALA A 56 13.05 -2.05 -35.51
CA ALA A 56 12.94 -1.64 -36.91
C ALA A 56 13.73 -2.59 -37.83
N MET A 57 14.92 -3.00 -37.40
CA MET A 57 15.77 -3.93 -38.14
C MET A 57 15.19 -5.35 -38.15
N ARG A 58 14.75 -5.84 -36.99
CA ARG A 58 14.04 -7.11 -36.85
C ARG A 58 12.81 -7.18 -37.76
N PHE A 59 11.97 -6.15 -37.74
CA PHE A 59 10.78 -6.06 -38.60
C PHE A 59 11.18 -6.08 -40.07
N LYS A 60 12.22 -5.33 -40.45
CA LYS A 60 12.68 -5.27 -41.84
C LYS A 60 13.22 -6.61 -42.33
N ILE A 61 13.96 -7.35 -41.51
CA ILE A 61 14.44 -8.70 -41.83
C ILE A 61 13.24 -9.65 -42.02
N CYS A 62 12.28 -9.68 -41.08
CA CYS A 62 11.10 -10.52 -41.22
C CYS A 62 10.26 -10.17 -42.46
N GLU A 63 10.15 -8.87 -42.81
CA GLU A 63 9.44 -8.42 -44.00
C GLU A 63 10.16 -8.84 -45.29
N LEU A 64 11.50 -8.77 -45.34
CA LEU A 64 12.28 -9.27 -46.48
C LEU A 64 12.10 -10.78 -46.65
N LEU A 65 12.26 -11.57 -45.58
CA LEU A 65 12.09 -13.02 -45.64
C LEU A 65 10.67 -13.43 -46.01
N GLY A 66 9.66 -12.74 -45.50
CA GLY A 66 8.24 -13.04 -45.80
C GLY A 66 7.80 -12.63 -47.21
N SER A 67 8.47 -11.66 -47.84
CA SER A 67 8.13 -11.20 -49.19
C SER A 67 8.97 -11.85 -50.29
N GLU A 68 10.24 -12.13 -50.01
CA GLU A 68 11.21 -12.64 -50.99
C GLU A 68 11.54 -14.13 -50.80
N GLY A 69 11.15 -14.74 -49.67
CA GLY A 69 11.44 -16.14 -49.36
C GLY A 69 12.80 -16.34 -48.67
N PRO A 70 13.38 -17.56 -48.73
CA PRO A 70 14.69 -17.86 -48.14
C PRO A 70 15.80 -16.95 -48.66
N LYS A 71 16.70 -16.49 -47.78
CA LYS A 71 17.84 -15.62 -48.11
C LYS A 71 19.11 -16.00 -47.37
N THR A 72 20.28 -15.83 -48.00
CA THR A 72 21.58 -15.96 -47.31
C THR A 72 21.93 -14.68 -46.52
N LEU A 73 22.94 -14.77 -45.64
CA LEU A 73 23.44 -13.60 -44.91
C LEU A 73 23.98 -12.52 -45.86
N ASP A 74 24.67 -12.93 -46.93
CA ASP A 74 25.24 -12.00 -47.92
C ASP A 74 24.13 -11.24 -48.66
N GLU A 75 23.07 -11.93 -49.07
CA GLU A 75 21.91 -11.30 -49.73
C GLU A 75 21.19 -10.31 -48.80
N LEU A 76 21.05 -10.64 -47.51
CA LEU A 76 20.47 -9.72 -46.53
C LEU A 76 21.37 -8.50 -46.30
N SER A 77 22.69 -8.70 -46.30
CA SER A 77 23.69 -7.64 -46.11
C SER A 77 23.77 -6.69 -47.30
N GLU A 78 23.55 -7.17 -48.53
CA GLU A 78 23.41 -6.30 -49.71
C GLU A 78 22.16 -5.40 -49.64
N ARG A 79 21.09 -5.88 -48.98
CA ARG A 79 19.81 -5.16 -48.86
C ARG A 79 19.76 -4.20 -47.69
N LEU A 80 20.53 -4.45 -46.64
CA LEU A 80 20.50 -3.71 -45.39
C LEU A 80 21.82 -2.95 -45.22
N PRO A 81 21.80 -1.61 -45.07
CA PRO A 81 23.03 -0.81 -44.99
C PRO A 81 23.65 -0.87 -43.57
N PHE A 82 23.84 -2.07 -43.02
CA PHE A 82 24.36 -2.33 -41.69
C PHE A 82 25.47 -3.39 -41.76
N PRO A 83 26.47 -3.35 -40.86
CA PRO A 83 27.49 -4.38 -40.72
C PRO A 83 26.94 -5.80 -40.50
N ASN A 84 27.58 -6.82 -41.09
CA ASN A 84 27.13 -8.21 -41.02
C ASN A 84 26.95 -8.71 -39.57
N ASN A 85 27.83 -8.32 -38.65
CA ASN A 85 27.74 -8.72 -37.24
C ASN A 85 26.44 -8.23 -36.57
N GLN A 86 25.92 -7.05 -36.92
CA GLN A 86 24.65 -6.55 -36.40
C GLN A 86 23.46 -7.31 -36.98
N ILE A 87 23.51 -7.65 -38.27
CA ILE A 87 22.46 -8.43 -38.94
C ILE A 87 22.43 -9.85 -38.36
N GLU A 88 23.60 -10.48 -38.24
CA GLU A 88 23.78 -11.83 -37.70
C GLU A 88 23.31 -11.93 -36.24
N ALA A 89 23.59 -10.92 -35.40
CA ALA A 89 23.11 -10.88 -34.03
C ALA A 89 21.56 -10.91 -33.95
N ILE A 90 20.88 -10.20 -34.85
CA ILE A 90 19.40 -10.20 -34.90
C ILE A 90 18.87 -11.51 -35.46
N LEU A 91 19.49 -12.06 -36.51
CA LEU A 91 19.12 -13.35 -37.08
C LEU A 91 19.24 -14.47 -36.03
N HIS A 92 20.34 -14.52 -35.29
CA HIS A 92 20.54 -15.47 -34.20
C HIS A 92 19.45 -15.30 -33.12
N GLU A 93 19.07 -14.07 -32.75
CA GLU A 93 17.98 -13.87 -31.80
C GLU A 93 16.61 -14.31 -32.36
N LEU A 94 16.34 -14.03 -33.63
CA LEU A 94 15.11 -14.49 -34.30
C LEU A 94 15.04 -16.01 -34.39
N GLU A 95 16.18 -16.68 -34.57
CA GLU A 95 16.30 -18.14 -34.57
C GLU A 95 16.06 -18.69 -33.16
N VAL A 96 16.69 -18.13 -32.12
CA VAL A 96 16.47 -18.51 -30.71
C VAL A 96 14.99 -18.31 -30.30
N ARG A 97 14.34 -17.27 -30.81
CA ARG A 97 12.91 -17.00 -30.61
C ARG A 97 12.00 -17.85 -31.50
N ASN A 98 12.57 -18.73 -32.34
CA ASN A 98 11.87 -19.61 -33.28
C ASN A 98 10.95 -18.86 -34.25
N VAL A 99 11.35 -17.65 -34.65
CA VAL A 99 10.68 -16.83 -35.66
C VAL A 99 11.18 -17.18 -37.06
N ILE A 100 12.48 -17.45 -37.17
CA ILE A 100 13.14 -17.90 -38.40
C ILE A 100 13.76 -19.28 -38.20
N SER A 101 14.05 -19.95 -39.31
CA SER A 101 14.78 -21.23 -39.38
C SER A 101 15.96 -21.08 -40.34
N VAL A 102 17.01 -21.86 -40.10
CA VAL A 102 18.21 -21.91 -40.92
C VAL A 102 18.29 -23.28 -41.60
N GLY A 103 18.49 -23.29 -42.90
CA GLY A 103 18.54 -24.54 -43.67
C GLY A 103 18.98 -24.35 -45.12
N PHE A 104 18.79 -25.39 -45.93
CA PHE A 104 19.08 -25.39 -47.37
C PHE A 104 17.77 -25.64 -48.11
N TYR A 105 17.11 -24.56 -48.55
CA TYR A 105 15.76 -24.63 -49.10
C TYR A 105 15.77 -24.51 -50.64
N LEU A 106 16.67 -23.70 -51.20
CA LEU A 106 16.79 -23.47 -52.64
C LEU A 106 17.94 -24.24 -53.30
N GLN A 107 18.50 -25.26 -52.62
CA GLN A 107 19.64 -26.07 -53.10
C GLN A 107 20.92 -25.25 -53.33
N THR A 108 21.10 -24.17 -52.56
CA THR A 108 22.34 -23.38 -52.49
C THR A 108 23.44 -24.12 -51.71
N ASN A 109 24.69 -23.69 -51.87
CA ASN A 109 25.82 -24.21 -51.06
C ASN A 109 25.90 -23.54 -49.67
N ASP A 110 25.24 -22.39 -49.51
CA ASP A 110 25.26 -21.59 -48.29
C ASP A 110 23.92 -21.70 -47.56
N ALA A 111 23.96 -21.60 -46.23
CA ALA A 111 22.78 -21.68 -45.39
C ALA A 111 21.87 -20.46 -45.59
N GLU A 112 20.57 -20.72 -45.67
CA GLU A 112 19.52 -19.73 -45.92
C GLU A 112 18.63 -19.58 -44.69
N PHE A 113 18.19 -18.34 -44.44
CA PHE A 113 17.22 -17.99 -43.41
C PHE A 113 15.84 -17.92 -44.05
N ILE A 114 14.83 -18.52 -43.40
CA ILE A 114 13.41 -18.45 -43.81
C ILE A 114 12.53 -18.18 -42.58
N LEU A 115 11.35 -17.58 -42.77
CA LEU A 115 10.34 -17.54 -41.69
C LEU A 115 9.90 -18.97 -41.32
N ARG A 116 9.82 -19.25 -40.02
CA ARG A 116 9.44 -20.58 -39.49
C ARG A 116 8.05 -21.03 -39.94
N VAL A 117 7.12 -20.07 -40.10
CA VAL A 117 5.76 -20.33 -40.60
C VAL A 117 5.80 -20.80 -42.06
N ASP A 118 6.69 -20.23 -42.86
CA ASP A 118 6.80 -20.56 -44.29
C ASP A 118 7.57 -21.87 -44.49
N GLU A 119 8.59 -22.14 -43.68
CA GLU A 119 9.24 -23.45 -43.64
C GLU A 119 8.22 -24.56 -43.40
N HIS A 120 7.39 -24.42 -42.36
CA HIS A 120 6.40 -25.45 -42.02
C HIS A 120 5.43 -25.72 -43.19
N LYS A 121 5.01 -24.67 -43.89
CA LYS A 121 4.17 -24.79 -45.09
C LYS A 121 4.88 -25.51 -46.23
N ILE A 122 6.16 -25.19 -46.46
CA ILE A 122 6.97 -25.81 -47.52
C ILE A 122 7.26 -27.30 -47.21
N THR A 123 7.43 -27.66 -45.94
CA THR A 123 7.69 -29.04 -45.51
C THR A 123 6.44 -29.93 -45.45
N GLY A 124 5.27 -29.43 -45.89
CA GLY A 124 4.03 -30.21 -45.97
C GLY A 124 3.26 -30.33 -44.64
N GLY A 125 3.43 -29.38 -43.73
CA GLY A 125 2.69 -29.35 -42.47
C GLY A 125 1.20 -29.07 -42.62
N GLU A 126 0.38 -29.68 -41.75
CA GLU A 126 -1.09 -29.59 -41.78
C GLU A 126 -1.63 -28.48 -40.85
N GLY A 127 -2.65 -27.74 -41.31
CA GLY A 127 -3.40 -26.75 -40.53
C GLY A 127 -3.09 -25.28 -40.84
N ASP A 128 -4.01 -24.38 -40.48
CA ASP A 128 -3.83 -22.92 -40.62
C ASP A 128 -2.96 -22.42 -39.45
N ILE A 129 -1.68 -22.14 -39.73
CA ILE A 129 -0.69 -21.78 -38.71
C ILE A 129 -0.53 -20.28 -38.64
N VAL A 130 -0.66 -19.78 -37.42
CA VAL A 130 -0.47 -18.37 -37.12
C VAL A 130 0.91 -18.14 -36.50
N SER A 131 1.48 -16.96 -36.77
CA SER A 131 2.70 -16.57 -36.08
C SER A 131 2.44 -16.41 -34.58
N TYR A 132 3.37 -16.90 -33.75
CA TYR A 132 3.25 -16.76 -32.30
C TYR A 132 3.18 -15.28 -31.87
N ARG A 133 3.86 -14.39 -32.61
CA ARG A 133 3.83 -12.95 -32.37
C ARG A 133 2.44 -12.33 -32.63
N ALA A 134 1.74 -12.74 -33.69
CA ALA A 134 0.36 -12.28 -33.92
C ALA A 134 -0.56 -12.71 -32.76
N LEU A 135 -0.37 -13.92 -32.23
CA LEU A 135 -1.10 -14.40 -31.07
C LEU A 135 -0.80 -13.57 -29.81
N GLN A 136 0.47 -13.27 -29.53
CA GLN A 136 0.85 -12.39 -28.42
C GLN A 136 0.25 -10.98 -28.58
N ASN A 137 0.29 -10.42 -29.79
CA ASN A 137 -0.25 -9.09 -30.06
C ASN A 137 -1.77 -9.03 -29.86
N LEU A 138 -2.52 -10.03 -30.34
CA LEU A 138 -3.97 -10.09 -30.10
C LEU A 138 -4.31 -10.19 -28.60
N ILE A 139 -3.51 -10.94 -27.83
CA ILE A 139 -3.69 -11.03 -26.37
C ILE A 139 -3.38 -9.69 -25.71
N LEU A 140 -2.35 -8.98 -26.16
CA LEU A 140 -2.00 -7.64 -25.69
C LEU A 140 -3.18 -6.67 -25.93
N GLU A 141 -3.67 -6.62 -27.16
CA GLU A 141 -4.80 -5.76 -27.56
C GLU A 141 -6.06 -6.03 -26.71
N LYS A 142 -6.39 -7.30 -26.45
CA LYS A 142 -7.54 -7.66 -25.59
C LYS A 142 -7.29 -7.33 -24.13
N SER A 143 -6.06 -7.52 -23.65
CA SER A 143 -5.70 -7.33 -22.24
C SER A 143 -5.66 -5.86 -21.84
N PHE A 144 -5.22 -4.97 -22.73
CA PHE A 144 -5.01 -3.55 -22.46
C PHE A 144 -5.96 -2.65 -23.26
N LYS A 145 -7.16 -3.16 -23.53
CA LYS A 145 -8.24 -2.31 -24.03
C LYS A 145 -8.57 -1.27 -22.95
N LEU A 146 -8.57 0.00 -23.35
CA LEU A 146 -8.91 1.12 -22.49
C LEU A 146 -10.43 1.23 -22.33
N TYR A 147 -10.86 1.55 -21.12
CA TYR A 147 -12.24 1.80 -20.74
C TYR A 147 -12.34 3.12 -19.98
N ASP A 148 -13.38 3.90 -20.25
CA ASP A 148 -13.67 5.13 -19.50
C ASP A 148 -14.22 4.82 -18.09
N ASP A 149 -14.66 3.57 -17.88
CA ASP A 149 -15.37 3.13 -16.68
C ASP A 149 -14.68 1.89 -16.08
N PRO A 150 -14.22 1.95 -14.81
CA PRO A 150 -13.67 0.81 -14.09
C PRO A 150 -14.55 -0.44 -14.09
N PHE A 151 -15.88 -0.30 -14.02
CA PHE A 151 -16.79 -1.46 -13.98
C PHE A 151 -16.75 -2.25 -15.29
N LYS A 152 -16.67 -1.56 -16.43
CA LYS A 152 -16.49 -2.22 -17.74
C LYS A 152 -15.15 -2.95 -17.85
N ALA A 153 -14.11 -2.41 -17.22
CA ALA A 153 -12.82 -3.10 -17.15
C ALA A 153 -12.93 -4.41 -16.36
N PHE A 154 -13.68 -4.45 -15.24
CA PHE A 154 -13.95 -5.70 -14.51
C PHE A 154 -14.69 -6.72 -15.37
N THR A 155 -15.72 -6.31 -16.11
CA THR A 155 -16.46 -7.23 -16.99
C THR A 155 -15.55 -7.83 -18.05
N SER A 156 -14.63 -7.04 -18.64
CA SER A 156 -13.72 -7.57 -19.65
C SER A 156 -12.58 -8.42 -19.09
N HIS A 157 -11.95 -7.99 -18.00
CA HIS A 157 -10.76 -8.64 -17.44
C HIS A 157 -11.07 -9.76 -16.43
N ILE A 158 -12.34 -9.88 -16.03
CA ILE A 158 -12.90 -10.83 -15.05
C ILE A 158 -12.49 -10.53 -13.61
N MET A 159 -11.22 -10.28 -13.32
CA MET A 159 -10.78 -9.97 -11.95
C MET A 159 -9.54 -9.10 -11.89
N PHE A 160 -9.46 -8.25 -10.86
CA PHE A 160 -8.27 -7.47 -10.52
C PHE A 160 -7.82 -7.79 -9.09
N GLN A 161 -6.52 -7.82 -8.85
CA GLN A 161 -5.97 -8.07 -7.50
C GLN A 161 -5.41 -6.80 -6.88
N LYS A 162 -4.92 -5.90 -7.72
CA LYS A 162 -4.16 -4.73 -7.29
C LYS A 162 -4.53 -3.51 -8.15
N PRO A 163 -4.49 -2.30 -7.58
CA PRO A 163 -4.82 -1.08 -8.33
C PRO A 163 -3.85 -0.83 -9.51
N GLN A 164 -2.59 -1.29 -9.41
CA GLN A 164 -1.62 -1.21 -10.51
C GLN A 164 -2.13 -1.84 -11.81
N GLU A 165 -2.96 -2.89 -11.70
CA GLU A 165 -3.47 -3.63 -12.86
C GLU A 165 -4.54 -2.82 -13.61
N MET A 166 -5.10 -1.77 -13.02
CA MET A 166 -6.11 -0.89 -13.65
C MET A 166 -5.49 0.28 -14.43
N LEU A 167 -4.28 0.72 -14.09
CA LEU A 167 -3.63 1.91 -14.67
C LEU A 167 -3.54 1.90 -16.20
N GLU A 168 -3.37 0.72 -16.79
CA GLU A 168 -3.22 0.54 -18.24
C GLU A 168 -4.51 0.10 -18.93
N ARG A 169 -5.63 0.07 -18.20
CA ARG A 169 -6.93 -0.47 -18.66
C ARG A 169 -8.08 0.51 -18.46
N VAL A 170 -7.93 1.49 -17.57
CA VAL A 170 -8.92 2.52 -17.31
C VAL A 170 -8.29 3.89 -17.56
N ASP A 171 -9.01 4.72 -18.30
CA ASP A 171 -8.54 6.07 -18.63
C ASP A 171 -8.46 6.94 -17.36
N ASP A 172 -7.38 7.71 -17.21
CA ASP A 172 -7.09 8.59 -16.07
C ASP A 172 -7.24 7.94 -14.66
N PHE A 173 -7.08 6.62 -14.56
CA PHE A 173 -7.25 5.90 -13.30
C PHE A 173 -6.25 6.31 -12.22
N ARG A 174 -6.75 6.54 -11.01
CA ARG A 174 -5.96 6.81 -9.81
C ARG A 174 -6.07 5.73 -8.75
N PHE A 175 -5.02 5.57 -7.96
CA PHE A 175 -5.06 4.66 -6.80
C PHE A 175 -6.07 5.11 -5.72
N ALA A 176 -6.46 6.38 -5.70
CA ALA A 176 -7.58 6.85 -4.88
C ALA A 176 -8.90 6.16 -5.27
N ASP A 177 -9.20 6.05 -6.57
CA ASP A 177 -10.44 5.48 -7.09
C ASP A 177 -10.61 4.00 -6.68
N TRP A 178 -9.49 3.31 -6.47
CA TRP A 178 -9.49 1.94 -5.94
C TRP A 178 -10.15 1.81 -4.57
N LYS A 179 -10.05 2.85 -3.71
CA LYS A 179 -10.73 2.86 -2.41
C LYS A 179 -12.23 2.91 -2.59
N ASP A 180 -12.72 3.70 -3.53
CA ASP A 180 -14.13 3.88 -3.82
C ASP A 180 -14.73 2.62 -4.44
N LEU A 181 -14.01 2.00 -5.39
CA LEU A 181 -14.41 0.71 -5.98
C LEU A 181 -14.57 -0.40 -4.94
N HIS A 182 -13.76 -0.42 -3.88
CA HIS A 182 -13.91 -1.43 -2.84
C HIS A 182 -15.16 -1.25 -1.96
N ILE A 183 -15.69 -0.03 -1.88
CA ILE A 183 -16.85 0.32 -1.04
C ILE A 183 -18.15 0.19 -1.85
N ASP A 184 -18.04 0.22 -3.17
CA ASP A 184 -19.17 0.02 -4.07
C ASP A 184 -19.86 -1.34 -3.86
N SER A 185 -21.18 -1.32 -3.82
CA SER A 185 -22.02 -2.49 -3.56
C SER A 185 -22.02 -3.52 -4.70
N ASP A 186 -21.63 -3.14 -5.91
CA ASP A 186 -21.55 -4.06 -7.04
C ASP A 186 -20.19 -4.75 -7.14
N VAL A 187 -19.18 -4.24 -6.43
CA VAL A 187 -17.85 -4.85 -6.37
C VAL A 187 -17.75 -5.79 -5.17
N ILE A 188 -17.27 -6.98 -5.44
CA ILE A 188 -17.10 -8.04 -4.46
C ILE A 188 -15.67 -8.55 -4.46
N ARG A 189 -15.24 -9.06 -3.31
CA ARG A 189 -13.97 -9.75 -3.13
C ARG A 189 -14.20 -11.22 -2.85
N GLY A 190 -13.64 -12.09 -3.68
CA GLY A 190 -13.76 -13.54 -3.53
C GLY A 190 -12.46 -14.26 -3.87
N ARG A 191 -12.48 -15.60 -3.74
CA ARG A 191 -11.46 -16.45 -4.35
C ARG A 191 -11.95 -16.84 -5.74
N LEU A 192 -11.49 -16.12 -6.75
CA LEU A 192 -12.05 -16.14 -8.10
C LEU A 192 -11.29 -17.15 -8.99
N LEU A 193 -10.64 -16.69 -10.05
CA LEU A 193 -9.81 -17.53 -10.91
C LEU A 193 -8.54 -18.00 -10.18
N HIS A 194 -8.03 -19.19 -10.52
CA HIS A 194 -6.87 -19.83 -9.86
C HIS A 194 -7.00 -20.01 -8.34
N ASN A 195 -8.22 -19.92 -7.79
CA ASN A 195 -8.45 -19.83 -6.35
C ASN A 195 -7.64 -18.69 -5.69
N ARG A 196 -7.33 -17.64 -6.47
CA ARG A 196 -6.65 -16.44 -5.97
C ARG A 196 -7.68 -15.43 -5.49
N VAL A 197 -7.29 -14.70 -4.45
CA VAL A 197 -8.10 -13.58 -3.96
C VAL A 197 -8.03 -12.46 -4.98
N GLY A 198 -9.18 -11.88 -5.31
CA GLY A 198 -9.27 -10.65 -6.08
C GLY A 198 -10.67 -10.08 -6.04
N PHE A 199 -10.84 -9.01 -6.82
CA PHE A 199 -12.06 -8.22 -6.92
C PHE A 199 -12.71 -8.45 -8.28
N THR A 200 -14.03 -8.50 -8.28
CA THR A 200 -14.87 -8.59 -9.49
C THR A 200 -16.23 -7.95 -9.23
N THR A 201 -17.09 -7.89 -10.23
CA THR A 201 -18.46 -7.40 -10.10
C THR A 201 -19.44 -8.55 -9.85
N LEU A 202 -20.60 -8.24 -9.25
CA LEU A 202 -21.70 -9.21 -9.10
C LEU A 202 -22.12 -9.83 -10.44
N GLU A 203 -22.10 -9.05 -11.53
CA GLU A 203 -22.42 -9.49 -12.89
C GLU A 203 -21.54 -10.67 -13.36
N ASN A 204 -20.30 -10.77 -12.88
CA ASN A 204 -19.38 -11.84 -13.29
C ASN A 204 -19.58 -13.15 -12.50
N LEU A 205 -20.33 -13.13 -11.38
CA LEU A 205 -20.50 -14.33 -10.53
C LEU A 205 -21.15 -15.52 -11.25
N PRO A 206 -22.25 -15.36 -12.02
CA PRO A 206 -22.86 -16.48 -12.74
C PRO A 206 -21.86 -17.28 -13.58
N MET A 207 -20.97 -16.58 -14.29
CA MET A 207 -19.93 -17.18 -15.13
C MET A 207 -18.86 -17.88 -14.27
N LEU A 208 -18.42 -17.26 -13.18
CA LEU A 208 -17.40 -17.84 -12.29
C LEU A 208 -17.90 -19.08 -11.54
N LEU A 209 -19.18 -19.10 -11.15
CA LEU A 209 -19.82 -20.26 -10.53
C LEU A 209 -19.96 -21.42 -11.54
N GLY A 210 -20.32 -21.13 -12.79
CA GLY A 210 -20.44 -22.16 -13.84
C GLY A 210 -19.11 -22.85 -14.20
N LEU A 211 -17.96 -22.19 -14.01
CA LEU A 211 -16.63 -22.79 -14.15
C LEU A 211 -16.26 -23.77 -13.03
N ARG A 212 -17.10 -23.91 -12.00
CA ARG A 212 -16.86 -24.74 -10.83
C ARG A 212 -17.85 -25.90 -10.77
N PRO A 213 -17.46 -27.05 -10.20
CA PRO A 213 -18.42 -28.08 -9.86
C PRO A 213 -19.29 -27.61 -8.70
N GLU A 214 -20.44 -28.26 -8.54
CA GLU A 214 -21.29 -28.04 -7.37
C GLU A 214 -20.53 -28.43 -6.09
N PRO A 215 -20.36 -27.50 -5.12
CA PRO A 215 -19.53 -27.76 -3.96
C PRO A 215 -20.27 -28.64 -2.94
N PHE A 216 -19.55 -29.60 -2.36
CA PHE A 216 -20.02 -30.31 -1.17
C PHE A 216 -19.79 -29.45 0.08
N MET A 217 -20.81 -29.34 0.94
CA MET A 217 -20.74 -28.68 2.23
C MET A 217 -20.89 -29.71 3.35
N ASN A 218 -20.07 -29.58 4.40
CA ASN A 218 -20.30 -30.33 5.63
C ASN A 218 -21.42 -29.69 6.48
N GLU A 219 -21.87 -30.38 7.54
CA GLU A 219 -22.97 -29.92 8.40
C GLU A 219 -22.76 -28.50 8.96
N LEU A 220 -21.53 -28.17 9.38
CA LEU A 220 -21.20 -26.85 9.95
C LEU A 220 -21.16 -25.76 8.87
N GLU A 221 -20.66 -26.07 7.68
CA GLU A 221 -20.66 -25.18 6.52
C GLU A 221 -22.10 -24.89 6.06
N GLN A 222 -22.94 -25.92 6.03
CA GLN A 222 -24.36 -25.80 5.70
C GLN A 222 -25.09 -24.93 6.74
N GLU A 223 -24.87 -25.16 8.03
CA GLU A 223 -25.45 -24.35 9.10
C GLU A 223 -25.08 -22.87 8.96
N ILE A 224 -23.80 -22.55 8.71
CA ILE A 224 -23.36 -21.16 8.48
C ILE A 224 -23.99 -20.58 7.20
N TYR A 225 -24.05 -21.36 6.13
CA TYR A 225 -24.57 -20.92 4.83
C TYR A 225 -26.09 -20.65 4.87
N ASP A 226 -26.83 -21.42 5.67
CA ASP A 226 -28.28 -21.28 5.80
C ASP A 226 -28.73 -20.13 6.72
N LYS A 227 -27.82 -19.49 7.46
CA LYS A 227 -28.12 -18.27 8.22
C LYS A 227 -28.43 -17.05 7.34
N PHE A 228 -28.01 -17.07 6.08
CA PHE A 228 -28.25 -15.97 5.16
C PHE A 228 -29.68 -16.05 4.59
N GLU A 229 -30.46 -15.00 4.80
CA GLU A 229 -31.79 -14.85 4.19
C GLU A 229 -31.71 -13.95 2.94
N GLY A 230 -31.94 -14.52 1.76
CA GLY A 230 -31.90 -13.75 0.52
C GLY A 230 -30.50 -13.16 0.25
N ASP A 231 -30.44 -11.85 0.02
CA ASP A 231 -29.22 -11.09 -0.30
C ASP A 231 -28.65 -10.33 0.92
N GLU A 232 -29.00 -10.78 2.13
CA GLU A 232 -28.53 -10.16 3.36
C GLU A 232 -27.00 -10.15 3.48
N LEU A 233 -26.49 -9.07 4.06
CA LEU A 233 -25.08 -8.87 4.36
C LEU A 233 -24.85 -9.06 5.85
N MET A 234 -24.03 -10.06 6.21
CA MET A 234 -23.74 -10.36 7.61
C MET A 234 -22.27 -10.13 7.93
N THR A 235 -21.99 -9.60 9.11
CA THR A 235 -20.64 -9.57 9.66
C THR A 235 -20.25 -10.94 10.23
N ARG A 236 -18.94 -11.16 10.38
CA ARG A 236 -18.45 -12.36 11.09
C ARG A 236 -18.98 -12.48 12.52
N ILE A 237 -19.29 -11.35 13.17
CA ILE A 237 -19.76 -11.35 14.56
C ILE A 237 -21.20 -11.88 14.60
N GLU A 238 -22.06 -11.43 13.69
CA GLU A 238 -23.44 -11.91 13.57
C GLU A 238 -23.47 -13.39 13.18
N LEU A 239 -22.68 -13.81 12.18
CA LEU A 239 -22.59 -15.22 11.79
C LEU A 239 -22.21 -16.13 12.96
N PHE A 240 -21.37 -15.64 13.87
CA PHE A 240 -20.86 -16.40 14.99
C PHE A 240 -21.64 -16.20 16.31
N ALA A 241 -22.71 -15.39 16.32
CA ALA A 241 -23.38 -14.94 17.54
C ALA A 241 -23.97 -16.08 18.39
N GLU A 242 -24.48 -17.13 17.75
CA GLU A 242 -25.15 -18.27 18.40
C GLU A 242 -24.18 -19.35 18.89
N TYR A 243 -22.90 -19.26 18.53
CA TYR A 243 -21.89 -20.23 18.94
C TYR A 243 -21.22 -19.82 20.27
N PRO A 244 -20.63 -20.78 21.02
CA PRO A 244 -19.89 -20.49 22.25
C PRO A 244 -18.82 -19.43 22.03
N LYS A 245 -18.44 -18.68 23.07
CA LYS A 245 -17.42 -17.62 22.92
C LYS A 245 -16.02 -18.21 22.75
N GLN A 246 -15.12 -17.46 22.13
CA GLN A 246 -13.73 -17.92 21.86
C GLN A 246 -12.93 -18.27 23.12
N SER A 247 -13.29 -17.68 24.26
CA SER A 247 -12.73 -18.00 25.57
C SER A 247 -13.14 -19.39 26.08
N GLU A 248 -14.26 -19.92 25.61
CA GLU A 248 -14.88 -21.16 26.10
C GLU A 248 -14.40 -22.38 25.30
N ASP A 249 -14.42 -22.32 23.96
CA ASP A 249 -13.93 -23.40 23.11
C ASP A 249 -13.09 -22.91 21.92
N LYS A 250 -11.77 -22.96 22.10
CA LYS A 250 -10.80 -22.55 21.06
C LYS A 250 -10.76 -23.52 19.87
N ALA A 251 -11.02 -24.81 20.09
CA ALA A 251 -10.91 -25.83 19.06
C ALA A 251 -12.10 -25.72 18.09
N PHE A 252 -13.31 -25.58 18.62
CA PHE A 252 -14.51 -25.35 17.83
C PHE A 252 -14.44 -24.04 17.04
N HIS A 253 -13.96 -22.94 17.64
CA HIS A 253 -13.73 -21.69 16.90
C HIS A 253 -12.68 -21.78 15.78
N ARG A 254 -11.75 -22.73 15.85
CA ARG A 254 -10.87 -23.02 14.71
C ARG A 254 -11.65 -23.72 13.60
N GLN A 255 -12.54 -24.66 13.93
CA GLN A 255 -13.41 -25.32 12.97
C GLN A 255 -14.37 -24.33 12.29
N LEU A 256 -15.03 -23.45 13.05
CA LEU A 256 -15.89 -22.38 12.49
C LEU A 256 -15.14 -21.49 11.49
N ARG A 257 -13.92 -21.06 11.83
CA ARG A 257 -13.10 -20.26 10.92
C ARG A 257 -12.70 -21.03 9.66
N ASN A 258 -12.43 -22.33 9.79
CA ASN A 258 -12.11 -23.18 8.65
C ASN A 258 -13.33 -23.40 7.75
N ALA A 259 -14.53 -23.60 8.33
CA ALA A 259 -15.78 -23.73 7.60
C ALA A 259 -16.07 -22.44 6.79
N LEU A 260 -16.00 -21.28 7.44
CA LEU A 260 -16.13 -19.99 6.75
C LEU A 260 -15.12 -19.84 5.60
N HIS A 261 -13.86 -20.21 5.83
CA HIS A 261 -12.82 -20.14 4.80
C HIS A 261 -13.06 -21.12 3.63
N ASN A 262 -13.63 -22.30 3.89
CA ASN A 262 -14.00 -23.26 2.86
C ASN A 262 -15.16 -22.74 2.00
N LEU A 263 -16.16 -22.11 2.61
CA LEU A 263 -17.25 -21.44 1.89
C LEU A 263 -16.72 -20.34 0.96
N GLU A 264 -15.80 -19.49 1.43
CA GLU A 264 -15.11 -18.50 0.58
C GLU A 264 -14.30 -19.17 -0.55
N ARG A 265 -13.61 -20.28 -0.25
CA ARG A 265 -12.79 -21.02 -1.23
C ARG A 265 -13.62 -21.60 -2.36
N ASN A 266 -14.82 -22.07 -2.04
CA ASN A 266 -15.75 -22.63 -2.98
C ASN A 266 -16.58 -21.55 -3.71
N LEU A 267 -16.35 -20.26 -3.42
CA LEU A 267 -17.11 -19.11 -3.95
C LEU A 267 -18.60 -19.14 -3.58
N LEU A 268 -18.94 -19.77 -2.45
CA LEU A 268 -20.29 -19.75 -1.89
C LEU A 268 -20.57 -18.46 -1.11
N LEU A 269 -19.50 -17.91 -0.53
CA LEU A 269 -19.50 -16.61 0.13
C LEU A 269 -18.50 -15.68 -0.53
N VAL A 270 -18.91 -14.43 -0.70
CA VAL A 270 -18.06 -13.33 -1.17
C VAL A 270 -18.09 -12.19 -0.15
N ASN A 271 -17.06 -11.35 -0.17
CA ASN A 271 -16.92 -10.26 0.77
C ASN A 271 -17.22 -8.92 0.11
N GLN A 272 -17.87 -8.04 0.87
CA GLN A 272 -18.04 -6.62 0.60
C GLN A 272 -17.46 -5.80 1.76
N PHE A 273 -17.21 -4.52 1.52
CA PHE A 273 -16.61 -3.65 2.51
C PHE A 273 -17.45 -2.41 2.74
N GLU A 274 -17.63 -2.06 4.00
CA GLU A 274 -18.33 -0.85 4.41
C GLU A 274 -17.41 0.02 5.27
N GLU A 275 -17.42 1.34 5.03
CA GLU A 275 -16.70 2.32 5.84
C GLU A 275 -17.64 2.96 6.86
N ILE A 276 -17.47 2.57 8.13
CA ILE A 276 -18.24 3.15 9.24
C ILE A 276 -17.46 4.32 9.86
N GLN A 277 -18.15 5.43 10.12
CA GLN A 277 -17.56 6.58 10.80
C GLN A 277 -16.96 6.19 12.17
N GLY A 278 -15.82 6.79 12.52
CA GLY A 278 -15.10 6.49 13.77
C GLY A 278 -14.35 5.14 13.81
N ARG A 279 -14.56 4.22 12.85
CA ARG A 279 -13.77 2.99 12.74
C ARG A 279 -12.56 3.18 11.81
N LYS A 280 -11.37 2.79 12.29
CA LYS A 280 -10.13 2.82 11.49
C LYS A 280 -10.07 1.74 10.39
N ARG A 281 -10.81 0.66 10.54
CA ARG A 281 -10.84 -0.47 9.60
C ARG A 281 -12.24 -0.59 9.03
N ARG A 282 -12.30 -0.88 7.73
CA ARG A 282 -13.55 -1.23 7.05
C ARG A 282 -14.15 -2.47 7.69
N VAL A 283 -15.47 -2.51 7.74
CA VAL A 283 -16.21 -3.69 8.13
C VAL A 283 -16.26 -4.63 6.94
N THR A 284 -15.99 -5.91 7.19
CA THR A 284 -16.16 -6.96 6.18
C THR A 284 -17.55 -7.56 6.34
N LEU A 285 -18.33 -7.47 5.28
CA LEU A 285 -19.65 -8.04 5.15
C LEU A 285 -19.56 -9.25 4.25
N TYR A 286 -20.15 -10.37 4.65
CA TYR A 286 -20.26 -11.57 3.86
C TYR A 286 -21.58 -11.55 3.12
N ARG A 287 -21.56 -11.96 1.86
CA ARG A 287 -22.72 -12.14 0.99
C ARG A 287 -22.76 -13.56 0.48
N THR A 288 -23.94 -14.16 0.48
CA THR A 288 -24.18 -15.47 -0.12
C THR A 288 -24.36 -15.40 -1.64
N THR A 289 -23.94 -16.47 -2.34
CA THR A 289 -24.23 -16.64 -3.78
C THR A 289 -25.49 -17.48 -4.04
N LYS A 290 -26.28 -17.80 -3.01
CA LYS A 290 -27.46 -18.70 -3.11
C LYS A 290 -28.49 -18.27 -4.15
N ASN A 291 -28.71 -16.97 -4.32
CA ASN A 291 -29.71 -16.43 -5.26
C ASN A 291 -29.15 -16.19 -6.67
N ILE A 292 -27.86 -16.51 -6.90
CA ILE A 292 -27.20 -16.27 -8.17
C ILE A 292 -27.21 -17.56 -8.97
N ASN A 293 -28.01 -17.56 -10.04
CA ASN A 293 -28.06 -18.70 -10.94
C ASN A 293 -26.76 -18.82 -11.75
N PRO A 294 -26.01 -19.93 -11.62
CA PRO A 294 -24.80 -20.12 -12.41
C PRO A 294 -25.15 -20.29 -13.89
N LEU A 295 -24.28 -19.78 -14.76
CA LEU A 295 -24.33 -20.15 -16.18
C LEU A 295 -23.99 -21.63 -16.33
N SER A 296 -24.43 -22.24 -17.43
CA SER A 296 -23.97 -23.59 -17.76
C SER A 296 -22.44 -23.61 -17.92
N PHE A 297 -21.81 -24.77 -17.71
CA PHE A 297 -20.36 -24.89 -17.86
C PHE A 297 -19.92 -24.50 -19.29
N LYS A 298 -20.69 -24.91 -20.29
CA LYS A 298 -20.48 -24.58 -21.71
C LYS A 298 -20.50 -23.09 -21.99
N GLU A 299 -21.50 -22.37 -21.50
CA GLU A 299 -21.61 -20.92 -21.67
C GLU A 299 -20.51 -20.19 -20.91
N SER A 300 -20.22 -20.62 -19.67
CA SER A 300 -19.14 -20.05 -18.85
C SER A 300 -17.78 -20.20 -19.51
N LEU A 301 -17.51 -21.37 -20.10
CA LEU A 301 -16.28 -21.65 -20.83
C LEU A 301 -16.17 -20.81 -22.10
N LEU A 302 -17.26 -20.67 -22.86
CA LEU A 302 -17.31 -19.81 -24.04
C LEU A 302 -17.03 -18.35 -23.67
N GLU A 303 -17.64 -17.85 -22.59
CA GLU A 303 -17.44 -16.47 -22.12
C GLU A 303 -16.02 -16.25 -21.60
N LEU A 304 -15.44 -17.24 -20.91
CA LEU A 304 -14.03 -17.21 -20.53
C LEU A 304 -13.14 -17.07 -21.77
N ILE A 305 -13.27 -17.97 -22.77
CA ILE A 305 -12.48 -17.94 -24.01
C ILE A 305 -12.70 -16.63 -24.78
N ARG A 306 -13.92 -16.09 -24.79
CA ARG A 306 -14.22 -14.79 -25.39
C ARG A 306 -13.39 -13.67 -24.79
N ARG A 307 -13.22 -13.64 -23.46
CA ARG A 307 -12.50 -12.59 -22.75
C ARG A 307 -10.99 -12.76 -22.80
N ILE A 308 -10.48 -13.97 -22.50
CA ILE A 308 -9.04 -14.22 -22.32
C ILE A 308 -8.35 -14.98 -23.48
N GLY A 309 -9.14 -15.47 -24.44
CA GLY A 309 -8.63 -16.17 -25.62
C GLY A 309 -7.87 -15.25 -26.60
N PRO A 310 -7.03 -15.78 -27.49
CA PRO A 310 -6.68 -17.20 -27.68
C PRO A 310 -6.03 -17.81 -26.46
N ILE A 311 -6.25 -19.09 -26.11
CA ILE A 311 -5.69 -19.70 -24.89
C ILE A 311 -5.38 -21.19 -25.05
N LYS A 312 -4.31 -21.68 -24.39
CA LYS A 312 -3.93 -23.10 -24.42
C LYS A 312 -4.88 -23.96 -23.57
N PRO A 313 -5.15 -25.22 -23.97
CA PRO A 313 -5.94 -26.16 -23.17
C PRO A 313 -5.38 -26.35 -21.75
N ASN A 314 -4.06 -26.50 -21.63
CA ASN A 314 -3.41 -26.67 -20.31
C ASN A 314 -3.51 -25.43 -19.43
N THR A 315 -3.56 -24.23 -20.02
CA THR A 315 -3.75 -22.99 -19.25
C THR A 315 -5.20 -22.84 -18.80
N LEU A 316 -6.18 -23.28 -19.59
CA LEU A 316 -7.61 -23.30 -19.20
C LEU A 316 -7.84 -24.09 -17.90
N ARG A 317 -7.13 -25.20 -17.71
CA ARG A 317 -7.18 -26.01 -16.47
C ARG A 317 -6.84 -25.22 -15.20
N LEU A 318 -6.09 -24.14 -15.31
CA LEU A 318 -5.75 -23.32 -14.15
C LEU A 318 -6.92 -22.40 -13.75
N TYR A 319 -7.81 -22.07 -14.69
CA TYR A 319 -8.97 -21.19 -14.48
C TYR A 319 -10.23 -21.96 -14.04
N ILE A 320 -10.26 -23.27 -14.28
CA ILE A 320 -11.44 -24.13 -14.15
C ILE A 320 -11.17 -25.20 -13.11
N THR A 321 -12.14 -25.47 -12.22
CA THR A 321 -11.99 -26.51 -11.18
C THR A 321 -12.81 -27.77 -11.47
N ARG A 322 -13.45 -27.85 -12.64
CA ARG A 322 -14.13 -29.06 -13.15
C ARG A 322 -13.15 -30.12 -13.64
N SER A 323 -13.67 -31.31 -13.93
CA SER A 323 -12.85 -32.42 -14.41
C SER A 323 -12.26 -32.14 -15.79
N VAL A 324 -11.16 -32.82 -16.08
CA VAL A 324 -10.45 -32.68 -17.36
C VAL A 324 -11.28 -33.23 -18.51
N GLU A 325 -11.95 -34.36 -18.28
CA GLU A 325 -12.78 -35.04 -19.27
C GLU A 325 -13.92 -34.11 -19.71
N GLU A 326 -14.62 -33.52 -18.74
CA GLU A 326 -15.70 -32.56 -18.98
C GLU A 326 -15.23 -31.33 -19.77
N LEU A 327 -14.04 -30.79 -19.44
CA LEU A 327 -13.44 -29.69 -20.19
C LEU A 327 -13.18 -30.07 -21.64
N VAL A 328 -12.58 -31.24 -21.90
CA VAL A 328 -12.24 -31.69 -23.25
C VAL A 328 -13.50 -31.93 -24.09
N ASP A 329 -14.51 -32.58 -23.52
CA ASP A 329 -15.76 -32.84 -24.22
C ASP A 329 -16.52 -31.54 -24.53
N THR A 330 -16.56 -30.61 -23.57
CA THR A 330 -17.19 -29.29 -23.79
C THR A 330 -16.44 -28.47 -24.85
N LEU A 331 -15.10 -28.50 -24.89
CA LEU A 331 -14.32 -27.85 -25.94
C LEU A 331 -14.63 -28.44 -27.32
N ARG A 332 -14.71 -29.78 -27.44
CA ARG A 332 -15.09 -30.46 -28.70
C ARG A 332 -16.48 -30.08 -29.15
N GLU A 333 -17.44 -29.99 -28.22
CA GLU A 333 -18.80 -29.54 -28.56
C GLU A 333 -18.83 -28.10 -29.06
N LEU A 334 -18.12 -27.19 -28.38
CA LEU A 334 -18.04 -25.78 -28.77
C LEU A 334 -17.36 -25.61 -30.14
N GLU A 335 -16.34 -26.42 -30.43
CA GLU A 335 -15.64 -26.45 -31.72
C GLU A 335 -16.55 -27.00 -32.82
N THR A 336 -17.23 -28.13 -32.58
CA THR A 336 -18.18 -28.74 -33.53
C THR A 336 -19.36 -27.81 -33.84
N ALA A 337 -19.81 -27.03 -32.85
CA ALA A 337 -20.84 -26.01 -33.02
C ALA A 337 -20.34 -24.73 -33.71
N GLY A 338 -19.03 -24.62 -34.01
CA GLY A 338 -18.43 -23.44 -34.65
C GLY A 338 -18.38 -22.19 -33.77
N GLN A 339 -18.55 -22.33 -32.45
CA GLN A 339 -18.53 -21.20 -31.51
C GLN A 339 -17.10 -20.82 -31.10
N ILE A 340 -16.18 -21.80 -31.13
CA ILE A 340 -14.74 -21.61 -30.97
C ILE A 340 -14.01 -22.22 -32.16
N THR A 341 -12.76 -21.81 -32.35
CA THR A 341 -11.87 -22.33 -33.39
C THR A 341 -10.52 -22.67 -32.78
N LYS A 342 -9.99 -23.82 -33.19
CA LYS A 342 -8.64 -24.25 -32.84
C LYS A 342 -7.63 -23.67 -33.83
N VAL A 343 -6.59 -23.05 -33.30
CA VAL A 343 -5.51 -22.41 -34.06
C VAL A 343 -4.18 -22.98 -33.60
N LEU A 344 -3.28 -23.23 -34.55
CA LEU A 344 -1.93 -23.73 -34.29
C LEU A 344 -0.93 -22.58 -34.35
N ALA A 345 -0.13 -22.42 -33.29
CA ALA A 345 0.99 -21.48 -33.28
C ALA A 345 2.32 -22.23 -33.04
N LEU A 346 3.36 -21.86 -33.78
CA LEU A 346 4.67 -22.49 -33.66
C LEU A 346 5.42 -21.95 -32.43
N GLN A 347 5.65 -22.82 -31.44
CA GLN A 347 6.48 -22.57 -30.27
C GLN A 347 7.46 -23.73 -30.05
N PRO A 348 8.66 -23.65 -30.65
CA PRO A 348 9.40 -24.75 -31.28
C PRO A 348 8.60 -25.86 -31.97
N GLU A 349 7.58 -26.39 -31.30
CA GLU A 349 6.60 -27.34 -31.79
C GLU A 349 5.23 -26.67 -32.03
N PRO A 350 4.38 -27.21 -32.92
CA PRO A 350 3.01 -26.73 -33.10
C PRO A 350 2.21 -26.87 -31.79
N THR A 351 1.75 -25.75 -31.25
CA THR A 351 0.95 -25.71 -30.03
C THR A 351 -0.48 -25.27 -30.33
N GLU A 352 -1.46 -25.97 -29.78
CA GLU A 352 -2.89 -25.67 -29.95
C GLU A 352 -3.39 -24.56 -29.03
N PHE A 353 -4.18 -23.65 -29.60
CA PHE A 353 -4.89 -22.59 -28.89
C PHE A 353 -6.36 -22.56 -29.29
N TYR A 354 -7.26 -22.31 -28.34
CA TYR A 354 -8.67 -22.07 -28.60
C TYR A 354 -8.96 -20.57 -28.56
N CYS A 355 -9.69 -20.09 -29.57
CA CYS A 355 -10.13 -18.70 -29.68
C CYS A 355 -11.53 -18.62 -30.31
N LEU A 356 -12.09 -17.42 -30.39
CA LEU A 356 -13.32 -17.20 -31.15
C LEU A 356 -13.05 -17.19 -32.66
N PRO A 357 -14.03 -17.53 -33.51
CA PRO A 357 -13.89 -17.37 -34.96
C PRO A 357 -13.55 -15.94 -35.39
N SER A 358 -14.03 -14.94 -34.65
CA SER A 358 -13.67 -13.52 -34.87
C SER A 358 -12.21 -13.22 -34.56
N ASP A 359 -11.65 -13.88 -33.55
CA ASP A 359 -10.26 -13.73 -33.14
C ASP A 359 -9.35 -14.42 -34.16
N ASN A 360 -9.73 -15.60 -34.67
CA ASN A 360 -9.02 -16.28 -35.75
C ASN A 360 -8.90 -15.40 -37.01
N LYS A 361 -9.98 -14.72 -37.39
CA LYS A 361 -9.94 -13.75 -38.51
C LYS A 361 -8.93 -12.63 -38.28
N LYS A 362 -8.81 -12.13 -37.04
CA LYS A 362 -7.83 -11.09 -36.68
C LYS A 362 -6.39 -11.60 -36.71
N LEU A 363 -6.16 -12.85 -36.29
CA LEU A 363 -4.81 -13.46 -36.34
C LEU A 363 -4.28 -13.58 -37.76
N ASN A 364 -5.16 -13.75 -38.74
CA ASN A 364 -4.83 -13.81 -40.16
C ASN A 364 -4.72 -12.42 -40.83
N THR A 365 -4.96 -11.33 -40.09
CA THR A 365 -4.74 -9.96 -40.56
C THR A 365 -3.47 -9.36 -39.96
N HIS A 366 -2.71 -8.61 -40.76
CA HIS A 366 -1.57 -7.85 -40.23
C HIS A 366 -2.08 -6.68 -39.38
N SER A 367 -1.87 -6.74 -38.06
CA SER A 367 -2.06 -5.61 -37.15
C SER A 367 -0.73 -5.07 -36.67
N ARG A 368 -0.66 -3.75 -36.50
CA ARG A 368 0.50 -3.08 -35.90
C ARG A 368 0.45 -3.33 -34.39
N GLU A 369 1.56 -3.80 -33.82
CA GLU A 369 1.69 -3.96 -32.38
C GLU A 369 1.68 -2.61 -31.66
N ASP A 370 0.90 -2.55 -30.58
CA ASP A 370 1.00 -1.47 -29.61
C ASP A 370 2.30 -1.61 -28.83
N ARG A 371 3.20 -0.63 -28.97
CA ARG A 371 4.52 -0.61 -28.34
C ARG A 371 4.62 0.39 -27.18
N LYS A 372 3.51 0.76 -26.53
CA LYS A 372 3.53 1.54 -25.29
C LYS A 372 4.30 0.79 -24.18
N ILE A 373 5.10 1.53 -23.40
CA ILE A 373 5.78 0.99 -22.22
C ILE A 373 4.78 0.82 -21.08
N ARG A 374 4.83 -0.33 -20.42
CA ARG A 374 3.94 -0.68 -19.30
C ARG A 374 4.72 -1.28 -18.14
N ILE A 375 4.45 -0.80 -16.94
CA ILE A 375 5.00 -1.35 -15.70
C ILE A 375 3.92 -2.22 -15.08
N LEU A 376 4.13 -3.54 -15.10
CA LEU A 376 3.11 -4.50 -14.69
C LEU A 376 3.51 -5.19 -13.39
N THR A 377 2.52 -5.82 -12.74
CA THR A 377 2.76 -6.69 -11.59
C THR A 377 2.95 -8.12 -12.07
N GLN A 378 3.72 -8.94 -11.36
CA GLN A 378 3.80 -10.38 -11.68
C GLN A 378 2.46 -11.12 -11.49
N SER A 379 1.52 -10.53 -10.75
CA SER A 379 0.18 -11.07 -10.56
C SER A 379 -0.76 -10.77 -11.72
N ASP A 380 -0.45 -9.76 -12.55
CA ASP A 380 -1.26 -9.36 -13.70
C ASP A 380 -1.53 -10.58 -14.60
N PRO A 381 -2.78 -10.85 -15.00
CA PRO A 381 -3.12 -11.97 -15.85
C PRO A 381 -2.31 -12.06 -17.14
N PHE A 382 -1.99 -10.91 -17.78
CA PHE A 382 -1.13 -10.87 -18.96
C PHE A 382 0.28 -11.40 -18.63
N CYS A 383 0.91 -10.90 -17.57
CA CYS A 383 2.24 -11.36 -17.14
C CYS A 383 2.22 -12.83 -16.70
N SER A 384 1.20 -13.22 -15.94
CA SER A 384 1.11 -14.57 -15.37
C SER A 384 1.07 -15.66 -16.44
N ARG A 385 0.50 -15.33 -17.60
CA ARG A 385 0.39 -16.22 -18.76
C ARG A 385 1.74 -16.52 -19.40
N PHE A 386 2.63 -15.53 -19.46
CA PHE A 386 3.95 -15.64 -20.08
C PHE A 386 5.08 -15.70 -19.04
N ILE A 387 4.76 -16.06 -17.79
CA ILE A 387 5.69 -15.95 -16.66
C ILE A 387 6.98 -16.74 -16.85
N TRP A 388 6.95 -17.86 -17.56
CA TRP A 388 8.14 -18.65 -17.87
C TRP A 388 9.05 -17.95 -18.88
N GLU A 389 8.48 -17.36 -19.94
CA GLU A 389 9.21 -16.56 -20.93
C GLU A 389 9.84 -15.34 -20.27
N ILE A 390 9.07 -14.63 -19.44
CA ILE A 390 9.53 -13.46 -18.68
C ILE A 390 10.68 -13.85 -17.74
N ARG A 391 10.55 -14.97 -17.02
CA ARG A 391 11.60 -15.45 -16.09
C ARG A 391 12.87 -15.90 -16.81
N ASN A 392 12.77 -16.40 -18.04
CA ASN A 392 13.95 -16.73 -18.83
C ASN A 392 14.73 -15.47 -19.24
N ILE A 393 14.02 -14.39 -19.60
CA ILE A 393 14.64 -13.12 -20.02
C ILE A 393 15.14 -12.31 -18.82
N LEU A 394 14.27 -12.04 -17.86
CA LEU A 394 14.53 -11.12 -16.75
C LEU A 394 15.14 -11.81 -15.52
N LYS A 395 15.36 -13.13 -15.59
CA LYS A 395 15.72 -14.02 -14.48
C LYS A 395 14.61 -14.09 -13.42
N SER A 396 14.68 -15.08 -12.53
CA SER A 396 13.74 -15.21 -11.42
C SER A 396 13.99 -14.17 -10.33
N GLY A 397 12.93 -13.69 -9.67
CA GLY A 397 13.01 -12.71 -8.60
C GLY A 397 11.68 -12.02 -8.32
N TRP A 398 11.64 -11.22 -7.25
CA TRP A 398 10.49 -10.37 -6.90
C TRP A 398 10.70 -8.97 -7.48
N TYR A 399 10.10 -8.69 -8.64
CA TYR A 399 10.24 -7.40 -9.34
C TYR A 399 8.97 -7.06 -10.10
N LEU A 400 8.82 -5.79 -10.49
CA LEU A 400 7.82 -5.36 -11.46
C LEU A 400 8.43 -5.50 -12.86
N PRO A 401 7.92 -6.38 -13.73
CA PRO A 401 8.38 -6.44 -15.11
C PRO A 401 7.95 -5.20 -15.90
N VAL A 402 8.85 -4.72 -16.75
CA VAL A 402 8.62 -3.61 -17.67
C VAL A 402 8.51 -4.18 -19.08
N PHE A 403 7.41 -3.86 -19.75
CA PHE A 403 7.12 -4.30 -21.09
C PHE A 403 7.16 -3.14 -22.06
N LYS A 404 7.58 -3.40 -23.29
CA LYS A 404 7.31 -2.54 -24.45
C LYS A 404 6.52 -3.36 -25.46
N GLY A 405 5.21 -3.16 -25.50
CA GLY A 405 4.29 -4.09 -26.16
C GLY A 405 4.33 -5.47 -25.51
N THR A 406 4.60 -6.51 -26.30
CA THR A 406 4.67 -7.90 -25.81
C THR A 406 6.06 -8.31 -25.32
N ASP A 407 7.11 -7.51 -25.58
CA ASP A 407 8.47 -7.81 -25.13
C ASP A 407 8.71 -7.36 -23.68
N ALA A 408 9.20 -8.26 -22.84
CA ALA A 408 9.72 -7.92 -21.52
C ALA A 408 11.13 -7.31 -21.68
N ILE A 409 11.25 -6.00 -21.47
CA ILE A 409 12.49 -5.24 -21.73
C ILE A 409 13.30 -4.94 -20.47
N GLY A 410 12.67 -5.02 -19.29
CA GLY A 410 13.33 -4.61 -18.06
C GLY A 410 12.57 -5.00 -16.80
N LYS A 411 13.12 -4.62 -15.64
CA LYS A 411 12.51 -4.90 -14.34
C LYS A 411 12.84 -3.83 -13.30
N ILE A 412 11.93 -3.64 -12.36
CA ILE A 412 12.09 -2.72 -11.22
C ILE A 412 12.04 -3.54 -9.93
N LEU A 413 13.10 -3.46 -9.13
CA LEU A 413 13.15 -4.03 -7.79
C LEU A 413 12.79 -2.94 -6.77
N MET A 414 11.49 -2.81 -6.49
CA MET A 414 10.99 -1.80 -5.55
C MET A 414 10.06 -2.36 -4.49
N PHE A 415 10.09 -1.75 -3.30
CA PHE A 415 9.28 -2.14 -2.15
C PHE A 415 8.72 -0.91 -1.44
N LYS A 416 7.48 -1.01 -0.96
CA LYS A 416 6.93 -0.04 -0.01
C LYS A 416 7.48 -0.35 1.38
N ILE A 417 8.29 0.54 1.93
CA ILE A 417 8.83 0.44 3.29
C ILE A 417 8.14 1.50 4.15
N ASN A 418 7.20 1.07 4.98
CA ASN A 418 6.37 1.97 5.81
C ASN A 418 5.73 3.09 4.97
N ASP A 419 6.39 4.25 4.95
CA ASP A 419 5.91 5.54 4.46
C ASP A 419 6.69 6.04 3.22
N TYR A 420 7.60 5.23 2.65
CA TYR A 420 8.33 5.56 1.40
C TYR A 420 8.47 4.34 0.46
N LEU A 421 8.85 4.60 -0.79
CA LEU A 421 9.24 3.58 -1.77
C LEU A 421 10.75 3.44 -1.83
N GLU A 422 11.27 2.25 -1.56
CA GLU A 422 12.66 1.90 -1.79
C GLU A 422 12.80 1.18 -3.13
N ILE A 423 13.48 1.82 -4.07
CA ILE A 423 13.87 1.28 -5.37
C ILE A 423 15.33 0.84 -5.23
N LYS A 424 15.54 -0.46 -5.03
CA LYS A 424 16.88 -1.00 -4.79
C LYS A 424 17.72 -1.00 -6.06
N ASP A 425 17.12 -1.48 -7.14
CA ASP A 425 17.74 -1.54 -8.45
C ASP A 425 16.65 -1.49 -9.52
N MET A 426 16.98 -1.00 -10.70
CA MET A 426 16.14 -1.15 -11.88
C MET A 426 17.01 -1.44 -13.08
N GLN A 427 16.51 -2.31 -13.96
CA GLN A 427 17.23 -2.75 -15.15
C GLN A 427 16.43 -2.35 -16.37
N ILE A 428 16.85 -1.28 -17.04
CA ILE A 428 16.17 -0.68 -18.19
C ILE A 428 17.22 -0.33 -19.26
N PRO A 429 17.03 -0.79 -20.52
CA PRO A 429 17.90 -0.40 -21.62
C PRO A 429 17.89 1.11 -21.88
N TYR A 430 19.04 1.70 -22.17
CA TYR A 430 19.19 3.14 -22.40
C TYR A 430 18.29 3.68 -23.52
N SER A 431 18.08 2.89 -24.58
CA SER A 431 17.20 3.21 -25.70
C SER A 431 15.73 3.43 -25.31
N TYR A 432 15.30 2.92 -24.16
CA TYR A 432 13.93 3.05 -23.65
C TYR A 432 13.81 3.96 -22.45
N LEU A 433 14.90 4.56 -21.99
CA LEU A 433 14.93 5.31 -20.74
C LEU A 433 13.92 6.48 -20.75
N GLU A 434 13.87 7.27 -21.83
CA GLU A 434 13.00 8.46 -21.89
C GLU A 434 11.51 8.08 -21.75
N GLU A 435 11.04 7.14 -22.58
CA GLU A 435 9.65 6.63 -22.57
C GLU A 435 9.33 5.92 -21.25
N PHE A 436 10.29 5.18 -20.69
CA PHE A 436 10.13 4.49 -19.42
C PHE A 436 9.90 5.48 -18.29
N MET A 437 10.64 6.59 -18.28
CA MET A 437 10.54 7.60 -17.23
C MET A 437 9.19 8.30 -17.22
N ASP A 438 8.54 8.48 -18.38
CA ASP A 438 7.17 9.01 -18.46
C ASP A 438 6.14 8.04 -17.83
N SER A 439 6.25 6.74 -18.14
CA SER A 439 5.42 5.71 -17.51
C SER A 439 5.72 5.60 -16.00
N PHE A 440 6.99 5.72 -15.61
CA PHE A 440 7.42 5.60 -14.23
C PHE A 440 7.00 6.80 -13.37
N GLU A 441 6.99 8.01 -13.94
CA GLU A 441 6.48 9.21 -13.28
C GLU A 441 5.01 9.03 -12.88
N THR A 442 4.16 8.68 -13.85
CA THR A 442 2.73 8.38 -13.64
C THR A 442 2.54 7.29 -12.57
N TYR A 443 3.37 6.25 -12.64
CA TYR A 443 3.33 5.15 -11.67
C TYR A 443 3.65 5.63 -10.25
N LEU A 444 4.69 6.44 -10.08
CA LEU A 444 5.11 6.99 -8.79
C LEU A 444 4.12 8.05 -8.26
N ASP A 445 3.52 8.88 -9.12
CA ASP A 445 2.53 9.88 -8.70
C ASP A 445 1.28 9.24 -8.11
N ASN A 446 0.87 8.07 -8.63
CA ASN A 446 -0.22 7.28 -8.06
C ASN A 446 0.04 6.79 -6.63
N TYR A 447 1.30 6.62 -6.21
CA TYR A 447 1.60 6.21 -4.83
C TYR A 447 1.28 7.29 -3.80
N LYS A 448 1.17 8.56 -4.21
CA LYS A 448 0.77 9.67 -3.31
C LYS A 448 -0.59 9.38 -2.68
N ASP A 449 -1.52 8.80 -3.44
CA ASP A 449 -2.85 8.38 -2.98
C ASP A 449 -2.81 7.27 -1.92
N GLN A 450 -1.75 6.45 -1.92
CA GLN A 450 -1.51 5.44 -0.88
C GLN A 450 -0.74 5.97 0.32
N LEU A 451 -0.72 7.29 0.48
CA LEU A 451 0.02 8.03 1.49
C LEU A 451 1.55 7.89 1.36
N VAL A 452 2.07 7.49 0.19
CA VAL A 452 3.52 7.33 -0.05
C VAL A 452 3.98 8.29 -1.15
N ASP A 453 4.76 9.28 -0.75
CA ASP A 453 5.17 10.41 -1.61
C ASP A 453 6.69 10.57 -1.71
N ILE A 454 7.45 9.77 -0.95
CA ILE A 454 8.90 9.71 -1.06
C ILE A 454 9.30 8.43 -1.80
N ALA A 455 10.18 8.58 -2.78
CA ALA A 455 10.83 7.47 -3.46
C ALA A 455 12.35 7.63 -3.40
N LEU A 456 13.05 6.52 -3.18
CA LEU A 456 14.50 6.47 -2.99
C LEU A 456 15.08 5.44 -3.95
N ILE A 457 16.04 5.86 -4.77
CA ILE A 457 16.74 4.97 -5.71
C ILE A 457 18.20 4.83 -5.29
N SER A 458 18.66 3.57 -5.24
CA SER A 458 20.05 3.25 -4.89
C SER A 458 20.87 2.88 -6.13
N ASN A 459 20.36 1.99 -6.97
CA ASN A 459 21.09 1.46 -8.12
C ASN A 459 20.26 1.58 -9.42
N PHE A 460 20.98 1.68 -10.53
CA PHE A 460 20.46 1.62 -11.89
C PHE A 460 21.38 0.72 -12.72
N ASN A 461 20.80 -0.25 -13.42
CA ASN A 461 21.51 -1.27 -14.21
C ASN A 461 22.63 -2.00 -13.43
N GLY A 462 22.45 -2.17 -12.11
CA GLY A 462 23.42 -2.85 -11.23
C GLY A 462 24.51 -1.95 -10.65
N GLU A 463 24.65 -0.71 -11.12
CA GLU A 463 25.62 0.27 -10.61
C GLU A 463 24.95 1.27 -9.66
N PRO A 464 25.69 1.86 -8.70
CA PRO A 464 25.15 2.93 -7.87
C PRO A 464 24.67 4.10 -8.75
N ILE A 465 23.48 4.64 -8.46
CA ILE A 465 22.88 5.72 -9.27
C ILE A 465 23.76 6.98 -9.35
N ILE A 466 24.61 7.17 -8.35
CA ILE A 466 25.54 8.29 -8.29
C ILE A 466 26.75 8.14 -9.20
N ASP A 467 27.07 6.91 -9.57
CA ASP A 467 28.17 6.58 -10.48
C ASP A 467 27.67 6.47 -11.94
N SER A 468 26.35 6.43 -12.15
CA SER A 468 25.73 6.40 -13.48
C SER A 468 26.02 7.66 -14.31
N ASP A 469 25.90 7.52 -15.63
CA ASP A 469 26.10 8.62 -16.58
C ASP A 469 25.22 9.84 -16.30
N GLU A 470 25.71 11.02 -16.67
CA GLU A 470 25.01 12.29 -16.47
C GLU A 470 23.62 12.31 -17.14
N ILE A 471 23.51 11.70 -18.33
CA ILE A 471 22.24 11.54 -19.05
C ILE A 471 21.20 10.79 -18.21
N VAL A 472 21.60 9.72 -17.52
CA VAL A 472 20.70 8.93 -16.67
C VAL A 472 20.22 9.78 -15.50
N LYS A 473 21.15 10.46 -14.83
CA LYS A 473 20.84 11.35 -13.70
C LYS A 473 19.86 12.45 -14.11
N GLU A 474 20.09 13.10 -15.25
CA GLU A 474 19.19 14.12 -15.79
C GLU A 474 17.76 13.58 -16.02
N GLN A 475 17.61 12.34 -16.50
CA GLN A 475 16.28 11.73 -16.66
C GLN A 475 15.58 11.50 -15.30
N PHE A 476 16.32 11.11 -14.25
CA PHE A 476 15.75 10.99 -12.90
C PHE A 476 15.43 12.35 -12.29
N GLU A 477 16.28 13.35 -12.51
CA GLU A 477 16.04 14.73 -12.08
C GLU A 477 14.80 15.32 -12.75
N ARG A 478 14.56 14.99 -14.03
CA ARG A 478 13.35 15.39 -14.78
C ARG A 478 12.06 15.01 -14.06
N ILE A 479 11.99 13.78 -13.52
CA ILE A 479 10.80 13.29 -12.79
C ILE A 479 10.85 13.65 -11.29
N GLY A 480 11.77 14.52 -10.87
CA GLY A 480 11.82 15.12 -9.53
C GLY A 480 12.72 14.42 -8.51
N PHE A 481 13.61 13.52 -8.93
CA PHE A 481 14.67 13.01 -8.04
C PHE A 481 15.78 14.06 -7.84
N LYS A 482 16.42 14.03 -6.68
CA LYS A 482 17.60 14.85 -6.37
C LYS A 482 18.69 14.00 -5.74
N ILE A 483 19.94 14.28 -6.06
CA ILE A 483 21.10 13.60 -5.47
C ILE A 483 21.15 13.90 -3.97
N SER A 484 21.32 12.87 -3.16
CA SER A 484 21.40 13.00 -1.71
C SER A 484 22.17 11.83 -1.07
N GLY A 485 23.41 12.09 -0.62
CA GLY A 485 24.31 11.04 -0.15
C GLY A 485 24.74 10.14 -1.31
N ASN A 486 24.65 8.82 -1.17
CA ASN A 486 24.95 7.83 -2.23
C ASN A 486 23.71 7.38 -3.02
N ARG A 487 22.60 8.13 -2.92
CA ARG A 487 21.29 7.76 -3.48
C ARG A 487 20.63 8.99 -4.11
N MET A 488 19.54 8.80 -4.85
CA MET A 488 18.65 9.91 -5.23
C MET A 488 17.28 9.78 -4.54
N ILE A 489 16.68 10.91 -4.20
CA ILE A 489 15.39 11.00 -3.50
C ILE A 489 14.39 11.88 -4.27
N ARG A 490 13.15 11.42 -4.42
CA ARG A 490 12.00 12.18 -4.93
C ARG A 490 11.08 12.55 -3.77
N GLY A 491 10.58 13.79 -3.74
CA GLY A 491 9.54 14.25 -2.81
C GLY A 491 9.98 14.51 -1.36
N GLY A 492 11.27 14.42 -1.04
CA GLY A 492 11.78 14.67 0.31
C GLY A 492 13.26 15.04 0.33
N VAL A 493 13.78 15.30 1.53
CA VAL A 493 15.17 15.71 1.78
C VAL A 493 15.87 14.67 2.67
N ILE A 494 17.15 14.39 2.42
CA ILE A 494 17.99 13.62 3.36
C ILE A 494 18.93 14.62 4.05
N SER A 495 18.60 14.97 5.28
CA SER A 495 19.39 15.87 6.12
C SER A 495 19.42 15.31 7.55
N PRO A 496 20.02 14.13 7.74
CA PRO A 496 19.92 13.42 8.98
C PRO A 496 20.76 14.12 10.06
N MET A 497 20.21 14.16 11.26
CA MET A 497 20.90 14.66 12.46
C MET A 497 20.86 13.62 13.55
N SER A 498 21.79 13.72 14.51
CA SER A 498 21.81 12.78 15.61
C SER A 498 20.52 12.85 16.42
N ARG A 499 19.98 11.68 16.76
CA ARG A 499 18.75 11.53 17.54
C ARG A 499 18.80 12.34 18.84
N GLU A 500 19.93 12.30 19.54
CA GLU A 500 20.15 13.03 20.79
C GLU A 500 19.90 14.54 20.62
N LYS A 501 20.29 15.15 19.49
CA LYS A 501 20.08 16.56 19.22
C LYS A 501 18.60 16.89 18.96
N ALA A 502 17.89 16.03 18.24
CA ALA A 502 16.46 16.20 17.99
C ALA A 502 15.65 16.04 19.29
N GLU A 503 15.97 15.02 20.09
CA GLU A 503 15.32 14.76 21.38
C GLU A 503 15.64 15.84 22.43
N ARG A 504 16.82 16.46 22.37
CA ARG A 504 17.17 17.61 23.22
C ARG A 504 16.21 18.80 23.00
N VAL A 505 15.93 19.14 21.74
CA VAL A 505 14.97 20.21 21.40
C VAL A 505 13.56 19.80 21.83
N LEU A 506 13.19 18.55 21.63
CA LEU A 506 11.90 18.01 22.07
C LEU A 506 11.71 18.19 23.59
N PHE A 507 12.70 17.80 24.40
CA PHE A 507 12.61 17.96 25.86
C PHE A 507 12.58 19.43 26.29
N TYR A 508 13.25 20.32 25.54
CA TYR A 508 13.18 21.76 25.78
C TYR A 508 11.77 22.31 25.52
N ASN A 509 11.18 21.98 24.37
CA ASN A 509 9.83 22.43 24.00
C ASN A 509 8.73 21.89 24.95
N HIS A 510 8.95 20.72 25.56
CA HIS A 510 8.04 20.11 26.53
C HIS A 510 8.35 20.46 28.00
N ASN A 511 9.23 21.43 28.25
CA ASN A 511 9.64 21.91 29.58
C ASN A 511 10.28 20.84 30.50
N LEU A 512 10.83 19.77 29.92
CA LEU A 512 11.51 18.69 30.67
C LEU A 512 13.01 18.95 30.82
N HIS A 513 13.58 19.71 29.88
CA HIS A 513 14.99 20.11 29.89
C HIS A 513 15.29 21.06 31.04
N GLN A 514 16.45 20.95 31.68
CA GLN A 514 16.80 21.74 32.86
C GLN A 514 16.70 23.26 32.62
N ASP A 515 17.05 23.72 31.42
CA ASP A 515 17.01 25.15 31.05
C ASP A 515 15.59 25.65 30.65
N SER A 516 14.60 24.76 30.61
CA SER A 516 13.21 25.06 30.19
C SER A 516 12.15 24.78 31.27
N ARG A 517 12.56 24.23 32.42
CA ARG A 517 11.61 23.91 33.50
C ARG A 517 10.95 25.18 34.01
N MET A 518 9.67 25.07 34.32
CA MET A 518 8.91 26.18 34.88
C MET A 518 9.28 26.38 36.36
N PRO A 519 9.15 27.60 36.91
CA PRO A 519 9.58 27.88 38.28
C PRO A 519 8.76 27.10 39.34
N ASN A 520 7.48 26.83 39.07
CA ASN A 520 6.58 26.15 40.00
C ASN A 520 5.53 25.28 39.26
N GLU A 521 4.83 24.45 40.04
CA GLU A 521 3.81 23.51 39.59
C GLU A 521 2.63 24.17 38.88
N THR A 522 2.17 25.34 39.34
CA THR A 522 1.05 26.07 38.72
C THR A 522 1.42 26.54 37.32
N SER A 523 2.61 27.10 37.14
CA SER A 523 3.09 27.57 35.83
C SER A 523 3.33 26.39 34.87
N ALA A 524 3.84 25.27 35.38
CA ALA A 524 3.98 24.03 34.61
C ALA A 524 2.62 23.50 34.14
N LEU A 525 1.61 23.55 34.99
CA LEU A 525 0.25 23.12 34.66
C LEU A 525 -0.38 24.00 33.57
N THR A 526 -0.17 25.32 33.60
CA THR A 526 -0.68 26.23 32.55
C THR A 526 -0.01 25.99 31.20
N SER A 527 1.23 25.47 31.18
CA SER A 527 1.98 25.21 29.94
C SER A 527 1.51 23.96 29.19
N ILE A 528 0.71 23.09 29.81
CA ILE A 528 0.28 21.81 29.23
C ILE A 528 -1.23 21.69 29.18
N SER A 529 -1.77 21.10 28.11
CA SER A 529 -3.22 20.99 27.94
C SER A 529 -3.87 19.89 28.78
N GLU A 530 -3.14 18.81 29.04
CA GLU A 530 -3.61 17.68 29.84
C GLU A 530 -2.45 17.02 30.61
N ILE A 531 -2.75 16.52 31.81
CA ILE A 531 -1.77 15.81 32.64
C ILE A 531 -2.43 14.63 33.37
N ARG A 532 -1.68 13.55 33.61
CA ARG A 532 -2.24 12.32 34.21
C ARG A 532 -2.02 12.22 35.72
N ASP A 533 -0.84 12.59 36.18
CA ASP A 533 -0.42 12.46 37.57
C ASP A 533 0.72 13.41 37.95
N ASP A 534 1.04 13.43 39.25
CA ASP A 534 2.10 14.24 39.85
C ASP A 534 3.48 13.93 39.27
N PHE A 535 3.76 12.67 38.91
CA PHE A 535 5.05 12.28 38.32
C PHE A 535 5.31 13.01 37.00
N ALA A 536 4.32 13.05 36.11
CA ALA A 536 4.44 13.75 34.84
C ALA A 536 4.58 15.28 35.04
N LEU A 537 3.88 15.86 36.01
CA LEU A 537 3.96 17.30 36.28
C LEU A 537 5.28 17.71 36.93
N ARG A 538 5.80 16.90 37.87
CA ARG A 538 7.02 17.17 38.62
C ARG A 538 8.24 17.36 37.72
N GLY A 539 8.34 16.58 36.64
CA GLY A 539 9.42 16.69 35.67
C GLY A 539 9.56 18.07 35.03
N ARG A 540 8.46 18.84 34.97
CA ARG A 540 8.35 20.13 34.26
C ARG A 540 8.55 21.38 35.12
N CYS A 541 8.76 21.23 36.42
CA CYS A 541 8.89 22.34 37.35
C CYS A 541 10.12 22.20 38.25
N GLU A 542 10.80 23.29 38.57
CA GLU A 542 11.95 23.29 39.48
C GLU A 542 11.50 22.97 40.92
N MET A 543 10.52 23.72 41.42
CA MET A 543 9.88 23.49 42.72
C MET A 543 8.53 22.79 42.56
N TYR A 544 8.22 21.86 43.46
CA TYR A 544 6.93 21.18 43.55
C TYR A 544 6.52 21.08 45.01
N ARG A 545 5.44 21.75 45.38
CA ARG A 545 4.97 21.82 46.78
C ARG A 545 3.54 21.33 46.94
N VAL A 546 2.71 21.55 45.93
CA VAL A 546 1.29 21.21 45.92
C VAL A 546 1.05 20.08 44.93
N ASP A 547 0.28 19.06 45.35
CA ASP A 547 -0.10 17.94 44.50
C ASP A 547 -1.25 18.29 43.55
N LEU A 548 -1.40 17.50 42.49
CA LEU A 548 -2.41 17.70 41.44
C LEU A 548 -3.83 17.66 42.01
N LYS A 549 -4.07 16.82 43.03
CA LYS A 549 -5.37 16.72 43.68
C LYS A 549 -5.74 18.02 44.40
N SER A 550 -4.80 18.66 45.09
CA SER A 550 -5.05 19.95 45.74
C SER A 550 -5.19 21.09 44.73
N MET A 551 -4.40 21.06 43.64
CA MET A 551 -4.49 22.05 42.56
C MET A 551 -5.79 21.96 41.76
N ALA A 552 -6.43 20.79 41.71
CA ALA A 552 -7.66 20.62 40.95
C ALA A 552 -8.76 21.61 41.38
N ALA A 553 -8.87 21.90 42.68
CA ALA A 553 -9.83 22.86 43.20
C ALA A 553 -9.46 24.33 42.92
N SER A 554 -8.17 24.69 43.02
CA SER A 554 -7.72 26.07 42.80
C SER A 554 -7.76 26.46 41.32
N GLU A 555 -7.35 25.55 40.43
CA GLU A 555 -7.24 25.76 38.98
C GLU A 555 -8.46 25.26 38.19
N ARG A 556 -9.52 24.80 38.90
CA ARG A 556 -10.76 24.27 38.31
C ARG A 556 -10.50 23.17 37.27
N LEU A 557 -9.65 22.22 37.62
CA LEU A 557 -9.35 21.07 36.77
C LEU A 557 -10.41 19.99 36.96
N HIS A 558 -10.87 19.44 35.85
CA HIS A 558 -11.78 18.32 35.84
C HIS A 558 -11.02 17.05 35.47
N THR A 559 -11.56 15.91 35.88
CA THR A 559 -10.99 14.60 35.57
C THR A 559 -11.87 13.91 34.52
N GLY A 560 -11.28 13.58 33.38
CA GLY A 560 -12.01 13.01 32.25
C GLY A 560 -11.11 12.21 31.33
N ILE A 561 -11.71 11.57 30.32
CA ILE A 561 -10.98 10.72 29.38
C ILE A 561 -10.48 11.56 28.20
N ASN A 562 -9.19 11.47 27.89
CA ASN A 562 -8.58 12.10 26.72
C ASN A 562 -8.81 11.29 25.42
N LEU A 563 -8.33 11.79 24.27
CA LEU A 563 -8.47 11.07 23.00
C LEU A 563 -7.76 9.72 22.98
N ARG A 564 -6.74 9.53 23.84
CA ARG A 564 -5.96 8.29 23.97
C ARG A 564 -6.56 7.28 24.96
N ASN A 565 -7.78 7.51 25.45
CA ASN A 565 -8.49 6.69 26.44
C ASN A 565 -7.79 6.61 27.80
N HIS A 566 -7.09 7.65 28.21
CA HIS A 566 -6.51 7.80 29.54
C HIS A 566 -7.30 8.81 30.35
N ASN A 567 -7.42 8.55 31.65
CA ASN A 567 -7.98 9.51 32.59
C ASN A 567 -6.94 10.61 32.86
N THR A 568 -7.33 11.87 32.67
CA THR A 568 -6.45 13.05 32.74
C THR A 568 -7.13 14.20 33.47
N TYR A 569 -6.34 15.07 34.08
CA TYR A 569 -6.75 16.38 34.56
C TYR A 569 -6.60 17.41 33.45
N ALA A 570 -7.65 18.19 33.19
CA ALA A 570 -7.63 19.31 32.25
C ALA A 570 -8.77 20.30 32.56
N PRO A 571 -8.72 21.54 32.04
CA PRO A 571 -9.84 22.48 32.17
C PRO A 571 -11.05 22.03 31.32
N LEU A 572 -12.25 22.49 31.68
CA LEU A 572 -13.51 22.07 31.01
C LEU A 572 -13.51 22.33 29.50
N ASN A 573 -12.97 23.48 29.08
CA ASN A 573 -12.91 23.87 27.68
C ASN A 573 -12.12 22.87 26.82
N TYR A 574 -11.13 22.19 27.40
CA TYR A 574 -10.36 21.16 26.72
C TYR A 574 -11.21 19.92 26.48
N PHE A 575 -11.97 19.45 27.48
CA PHE A 575 -12.89 18.32 27.30
C PHE A 575 -14.01 18.63 26.30
N GLN A 576 -14.52 19.87 26.26
CA GLN A 576 -15.48 20.30 25.23
C GLN A 576 -14.89 20.18 23.82
N LYS A 577 -13.63 20.59 23.63
CA LYS A 577 -12.91 20.38 22.36
C LYS A 577 -12.78 18.89 22.05
N LEU A 578 -12.36 18.07 23.02
CA LEU A 578 -12.19 16.62 22.79
C LEU A 578 -13.50 15.92 22.42
N LEU A 579 -14.61 16.25 23.10
CA LEU A 579 -15.93 15.72 22.77
C LEU A 579 -16.34 16.13 21.36
N SER A 580 -16.09 17.38 20.98
CA SER A 580 -16.36 17.88 19.64
C SER A 580 -15.52 17.17 18.58
N ILE A 581 -14.24 16.82 18.86
CA ILE A 581 -13.38 16.06 17.94
C ILE A 581 -13.88 14.63 17.75
N ARG A 582 -14.35 13.98 18.82
CA ARG A 582 -14.89 12.62 18.75
C ARG A 582 -16.13 12.54 17.86
N ASP A 583 -16.95 13.59 17.91
CA ASP A 583 -18.18 13.79 17.14
C ASP A 583 -19.02 12.52 16.91
N THR A 584 -19.12 11.70 17.94
CA THR A 584 -19.99 10.52 17.91
C THR A 584 -21.35 10.97 18.41
N ASP A 585 -22.43 10.37 17.91
CA ASP A 585 -23.75 10.59 18.48
C ASP A 585 -24.02 9.64 19.63
N LEU A 586 -24.92 10.06 20.53
CA LEU A 586 -25.20 9.33 21.76
C LEU A 586 -25.71 7.92 21.48
N TYR A 587 -26.54 7.78 20.45
CA TYR A 587 -27.16 6.52 20.05
C TYR A 587 -26.13 5.49 19.53
N ASP A 588 -25.05 5.97 18.89
CA ASP A 588 -24.01 5.12 18.31
C ASP A 588 -22.95 4.66 19.34
N LEU A 589 -23.06 5.09 20.58
CA LEU A 589 -22.08 4.74 21.61
C LEU A 589 -22.18 3.27 22.00
N GLN A 590 -21.01 2.64 22.14
CA GLN A 590 -20.94 1.26 22.61
C GLN A 590 -21.56 1.11 24.02
N GLY A 591 -22.63 0.32 24.11
CA GLY A 591 -23.37 0.07 25.35
C GLY A 591 -24.60 0.95 25.53
N VAL A 592 -25.00 1.69 24.48
CA VAL A 592 -26.30 2.37 24.39
C VAL A 592 -27.26 1.50 23.59
N ASP A 593 -28.49 1.38 24.10
CA ASP A 593 -29.61 0.67 23.50
C ASP A 593 -30.89 1.50 23.71
N GLU A 594 -31.99 1.12 23.04
CA GLU A 594 -33.27 1.81 23.17
C GLU A 594 -33.76 1.87 24.63
N ASP A 595 -33.46 0.83 25.41
CA ASP A 595 -33.89 0.71 26.81
C ASP A 595 -33.19 1.73 27.73
N ASN A 596 -31.92 2.09 27.46
CA ASN A 596 -31.13 2.98 28.32
C ASN A 596 -30.98 4.41 27.79
N TYR A 597 -31.37 4.69 26.54
CA TYR A 597 -31.18 5.97 25.87
C TYR A 597 -31.80 7.16 26.64
N ASP A 598 -33.07 7.06 27.02
CA ASP A 598 -33.78 8.14 27.73
C ASP A 598 -33.16 8.44 29.10
N SER A 599 -32.73 7.39 29.81
CA SER A 599 -32.06 7.52 31.12
C SER A 599 -30.69 8.21 31.00
N LEU A 600 -30.00 8.03 29.88
CA LEU A 600 -28.74 8.71 29.58
C LEU A 600 -28.95 10.19 29.26
N LEU A 601 -30.01 10.53 28.52
CA LEU A 601 -30.39 11.92 28.25
C LEU A 601 -30.75 12.65 29.55
N GLU A 602 -31.56 12.02 30.41
CA GLU A 602 -31.89 12.59 31.72
C GLU A 602 -30.63 12.83 32.56
N ALA A 603 -29.69 11.88 32.56
CA ALA A 603 -28.41 12.04 33.25
C ALA A 603 -27.62 13.27 32.73
N LEU A 604 -27.58 13.48 31.41
CA LEU A 604 -26.89 14.64 30.81
C LEU A 604 -27.55 15.96 31.21
N GLU A 605 -28.87 16.05 31.18
CA GLU A 605 -29.61 17.25 31.59
C GLU A 605 -29.45 17.54 33.09
N PHE A 606 -29.49 16.48 33.91
CA PHE A 606 -29.31 16.61 35.35
C PHE A 606 -27.90 17.12 35.68
N PHE A 607 -26.87 16.53 35.08
CA PHE A 607 -25.46 16.88 35.36
C PHE A 607 -24.98 18.17 34.69
N ASP A 608 -25.79 18.77 33.82
CA ASP A 608 -25.55 20.12 33.30
C ASP A 608 -25.91 21.18 34.36
N LYS A 609 -26.94 20.91 35.18
CA LYS A 609 -27.46 21.84 36.21
C LYS A 609 -27.00 21.51 37.65
N ASN A 610 -26.74 20.24 37.95
CA ASN A 610 -26.36 19.74 39.28
C ASN A 610 -25.11 18.88 39.19
N SER A 611 -24.32 18.80 40.26
CA SER A 611 -23.08 17.99 40.25
C SER A 611 -23.11 16.77 41.18
N ASP A 612 -24.16 16.61 41.99
CA ASP A 612 -24.22 15.57 43.02
C ASP A 612 -24.83 14.26 42.50
N PRO A 613 -24.05 13.16 42.40
CA PRO A 613 -24.58 11.86 41.98
C PRO A 613 -25.60 11.27 42.95
N LYS A 614 -25.57 11.61 44.25
CA LYS A 614 -26.53 11.07 45.22
C LYS A 614 -27.94 11.54 44.94
N LEU A 615 -28.10 12.84 44.65
CA LEU A 615 -29.39 13.41 44.29
C LEU A 615 -29.97 12.80 43.02
N PHE A 616 -29.14 12.44 42.04
CA PHE A 616 -29.58 11.72 40.85
C PHE A 616 -30.05 10.29 41.18
N MET A 617 -29.26 9.56 41.99
CA MET A 617 -29.60 8.20 42.41
C MET A 617 -30.91 8.16 43.23
N ASP A 618 -31.10 9.11 44.15
CA ASP A 618 -32.30 9.19 45.00
C ASP A 618 -33.56 9.53 44.19
N ARG A 619 -33.44 10.35 43.13
CA ARG A 619 -34.56 10.68 42.23
C ARG A 619 -35.00 9.50 41.37
N ASN A 620 -34.06 8.65 40.98
CA ASN A 620 -34.29 7.51 40.09
C ASN A 620 -34.39 6.17 40.83
N ASP A 621 -34.40 6.17 42.17
CA ASP A 621 -34.38 4.98 43.04
C ASP A 621 -33.29 3.95 42.62
N MET A 622 -32.11 4.45 42.28
CA MET A 622 -31.02 3.63 41.72
C MET A 622 -29.94 3.29 42.74
N LYS A 623 -29.44 2.04 42.69
CA LYS A 623 -28.25 1.65 43.45
C LYS A 623 -26.98 2.18 42.79
N ARG A 624 -25.92 2.38 43.59
CA ARG A 624 -24.61 2.84 43.11
C ARG A 624 -24.01 1.97 41.98
N SER A 625 -24.29 0.67 41.97
CA SER A 625 -23.85 -0.24 40.91
C SER A 625 -24.60 -0.04 39.60
N GLU A 626 -25.89 0.27 39.66
CA GLU A 626 -26.74 0.54 38.50
C GLU A 626 -26.38 1.89 37.89
N PHE A 627 -26.25 2.92 38.73
CA PHE A 627 -25.78 4.24 38.31
C PHE A 627 -24.43 4.18 37.58
N ARG A 628 -23.45 3.45 38.14
CA ARG A 628 -22.14 3.26 37.48
C ARG A 628 -22.23 2.54 36.14
N LYS A 629 -23.17 1.60 35.98
CA LYS A 629 -23.38 0.93 34.70
C LYS A 629 -24.01 1.88 33.69
N LEU A 630 -25.01 2.65 34.11
CA LEU A 630 -25.71 3.64 33.31
C LEU A 630 -24.75 4.71 32.77
N ILE A 631 -24.00 5.42 33.60
CA ILE A 631 -23.17 6.55 33.12
C ILE A 631 -21.86 6.13 32.45
N ARG A 632 -21.51 4.84 32.47
CA ARG A 632 -20.23 4.35 31.94
C ARG A 632 -20.00 4.70 30.47
N PRO A 633 -20.98 4.57 29.55
CA PRO A 633 -20.83 5.01 28.17
C PRO A 633 -20.58 6.53 28.06
N LEU A 634 -21.23 7.34 28.90
CA LEU A 634 -21.06 8.80 28.93
C LEU A 634 -19.66 9.21 29.37
N ILE A 635 -19.15 8.62 30.45
CA ILE A 635 -17.78 8.87 30.94
C ILE A 635 -16.77 8.39 29.89
N ARG A 636 -16.98 7.21 29.31
CA ARG A 636 -16.04 6.60 28.36
C ARG A 636 -15.79 7.48 27.14
N ASN A 637 -16.84 8.15 26.67
CA ASN A 637 -16.81 8.99 25.47
C ASN A 637 -16.68 10.49 25.78
N GLY A 638 -16.64 10.86 27.06
CA GLY A 638 -16.38 12.23 27.52
C GLY A 638 -17.58 13.17 27.54
N TYR A 639 -18.81 12.65 27.50
CA TYR A 639 -20.04 13.43 27.70
C TYR A 639 -20.23 13.85 29.16
N ILE A 640 -19.68 13.07 30.09
CA ILE A 640 -19.64 13.38 31.51
C ILE A 640 -18.20 13.30 32.00
N ILE A 641 -17.79 14.30 32.78
CA ILE A 641 -16.50 14.34 33.47
C ILE A 641 -16.70 14.49 34.98
N GLN A 642 -15.66 14.16 35.75
CA GLN A 642 -15.67 14.39 37.18
C GLN A 642 -15.21 15.82 37.48
N ASP A 643 -16.00 16.53 38.28
CA ASP A 643 -15.74 17.90 38.70
C ASP A 643 -14.60 18.00 39.73
N TYR A 644 -14.02 19.19 39.90
CA TYR A 644 -12.96 19.44 40.88
C TYR A 644 -13.42 19.22 42.35
N ARG A 645 -14.73 19.11 42.59
CA ARG A 645 -15.36 18.75 43.87
C ARG A 645 -15.74 17.26 43.98
N GLU A 646 -15.18 16.42 43.12
CA GLU A 646 -15.48 14.99 43.01
C GLU A 646 -16.94 14.65 42.57
N GLY A 647 -17.73 15.64 42.16
CA GLY A 647 -19.06 15.48 41.54
C GLY A 647 -18.98 15.15 40.03
N PHE A 648 -20.11 15.15 39.32
CA PHE A 648 -20.15 14.99 37.87
C PHE A 648 -20.57 16.28 37.17
N LYS A 649 -20.14 16.43 35.92
CA LYS A 649 -20.51 17.57 35.07
C LYS A 649 -20.67 17.13 33.62
N THR A 650 -21.74 17.60 32.98
CA THR A 650 -21.97 17.39 31.55
C THR A 650 -21.03 18.25 30.71
N VAL A 651 -20.55 17.67 29.61
CA VAL A 651 -19.70 18.34 28.63
C VAL A 651 -20.50 18.53 27.36
N ASN A 652 -20.59 19.78 26.90
CA ASN A 652 -21.30 20.15 25.69
C ASN A 652 -20.32 20.37 24.53
N LYS A 653 -20.72 19.99 23.31
CA LYS A 653 -19.94 20.26 22.09
C LYS A 653 -19.77 21.77 21.90
N VAL A 654 -18.66 22.17 21.28
CA VAL A 654 -18.39 23.58 20.94
C VAL A 654 -19.26 23.97 19.75
N ALA A 655 -20.14 24.95 19.94
CA ALA A 655 -21.04 25.41 18.88
C ALA A 655 -20.38 26.43 17.95
N GLY A 656 -20.81 26.46 16.68
CA GLY A 656 -20.45 27.51 15.71
C GLY A 656 -19.05 27.39 15.09
N ILE A 657 -18.41 26.22 15.18
CA ILE A 657 -17.11 25.94 14.54
C ILE A 657 -17.25 24.69 13.67
N GLU A 658 -16.71 24.72 12.45
CA GLU A 658 -16.65 23.54 11.59
C GLU A 658 -15.75 22.46 12.22
N LEU A 659 -16.21 21.20 12.20
CA LEU A 659 -15.50 20.08 12.82
C LEU A 659 -14.07 19.95 12.30
N TRP A 660 -13.89 20.10 10.98
CA TRP A 660 -12.59 19.96 10.36
C TRP A 660 -11.62 21.06 10.79
N ASP A 661 -12.07 22.31 10.89
CA ASP A 661 -11.25 23.42 11.40
C ASP A 661 -10.79 23.18 12.83
N LEU A 662 -11.68 22.65 13.69
CA LEU A 662 -11.36 22.31 15.07
C LEU A 662 -10.32 21.18 15.13
N LYS A 663 -10.51 20.12 14.33
CA LYS A 663 -9.55 19.02 14.19
C LYS A 663 -8.19 19.50 13.68
N LYS A 664 -8.18 20.28 12.60
CA LYS A 664 -6.98 20.85 11.98
C LYS A 664 -6.20 21.70 12.96
N LYS A 665 -6.89 22.58 13.71
CA LYS A 665 -6.27 23.40 14.75
C LYS A 665 -5.66 22.56 15.87
N PHE A 666 -6.39 21.58 16.39
CA PHE A 666 -5.87 20.66 17.42
C PHE A 666 -4.60 19.93 16.95
N LEU A 667 -4.59 19.47 15.70
CA LEU A 667 -3.44 18.78 15.10
C LEU A 667 -2.24 19.73 14.87
N LYS A 668 -2.47 20.97 14.41
CA LYS A 668 -1.41 21.99 14.30
C LYS A 668 -0.82 22.34 15.67
N ASP A 669 -1.68 22.61 16.67
CA ASP A 669 -1.26 22.90 18.05
C ASP A 669 -0.42 21.75 18.65
N LEU A 670 -0.77 20.50 18.32
CA LEU A 670 -0.01 19.32 18.73
C LEU A 670 1.38 19.30 18.08
N LEU A 671 1.47 19.53 16.77
CA LEU A 671 2.71 19.50 15.99
C LEU A 671 3.68 20.65 16.31
N ASP A 672 3.18 21.80 16.79
CA ASP A 672 4.01 22.94 17.17
C ASP A 672 5.02 22.62 18.28
N GLN A 673 4.76 21.59 19.09
CA GLN A 673 5.65 21.21 20.21
C GLN A 673 6.74 20.21 19.81
N PHE A 674 6.65 19.60 18.62
CA PHE A 674 7.55 18.52 18.20
C PHE A 674 8.52 18.98 17.10
N PRO A 675 9.84 18.96 17.33
CA PRO A 675 10.82 19.39 16.34
C PRO A 675 10.92 18.43 15.16
N THR A 676 10.72 17.13 15.42
CA THR A 676 10.64 16.06 14.43
C THR A 676 9.55 15.08 14.83
N ILE A 677 8.83 14.53 13.85
CA ILE A 677 7.79 13.53 14.12
C ILE A 677 7.61 12.60 12.92
N THR A 678 7.39 11.31 13.17
CA THR A 678 6.93 10.36 12.13
C THR A 678 5.41 10.27 12.09
N LEU A 679 4.83 9.81 10.98
CA LEU A 679 3.38 9.64 10.87
C LEU A 679 2.83 8.68 11.94
N LYS A 680 3.60 7.63 12.28
CA LYS A 680 3.26 6.68 13.34
C LYS A 680 3.23 7.35 14.72
N GLN A 681 4.25 8.14 15.05
CA GLN A 681 4.29 8.90 16.31
C GLN A 681 3.13 9.89 16.38
N PHE A 682 2.88 10.62 15.30
CA PHE A 682 1.77 11.57 15.22
C PHE A 682 0.42 10.89 15.43
N SER A 683 0.18 9.73 14.80
CA SER A 683 -1.05 8.97 14.99
C SER A 683 -1.24 8.47 16.43
N LYS A 684 -0.16 8.05 17.10
CA LYS A 684 -0.22 7.63 18.51
C LYS A 684 -0.47 8.80 19.46
N LEU A 685 0.08 9.97 19.16
CA LEU A 685 -0.10 11.19 19.96
C LEU A 685 -1.50 11.77 19.79
N ALA A 686 -1.99 11.89 18.55
CA ALA A 686 -3.32 12.41 18.24
C ALA A 686 -4.45 11.48 18.72
N GLY A 687 -4.20 10.16 18.70
CA GLY A 687 -5.11 9.14 19.21
C GLY A 687 -5.98 8.47 18.14
N PRO A 688 -6.88 7.56 18.55
CA PRO A 688 -7.74 6.78 17.67
C PRO A 688 -8.76 7.57 16.84
N SER A 689 -9.14 8.78 17.28
CA SER A 689 -10.19 9.58 16.63
C SER A 689 -9.82 10.14 15.25
N PHE A 690 -8.54 10.13 14.89
CA PHE A 690 -8.05 10.64 13.61
C PHE A 690 -7.70 9.52 12.64
N LYS A 691 -8.12 9.70 11.39
CA LYS A 691 -7.72 8.86 10.26
C LYS A 691 -6.32 9.27 9.76
N PRO A 692 -5.48 8.34 9.26
CA PRO A 692 -4.18 8.67 8.70
C PRO A 692 -4.21 9.73 7.60
N GLU A 693 -5.28 9.75 6.80
CA GLU A 693 -5.51 10.72 5.74
C GLU A 693 -5.66 12.15 6.30
N GLU A 694 -6.41 12.31 7.39
CA GLU A 694 -6.58 13.60 8.09
C GLU A 694 -5.23 14.10 8.64
N LEU A 695 -4.46 13.20 9.26
CA LEU A 695 -3.12 13.52 9.78
C LEU A 695 -2.17 13.97 8.66
N LYS A 696 -2.18 13.25 7.53
CA LYS A 696 -1.32 13.58 6.39
C LYS A 696 -1.73 14.89 5.72
N SER A 697 -3.03 15.18 5.63
CA SER A 697 -3.50 16.47 5.10
C SER A 697 -2.93 17.64 5.89
N VAL A 698 -2.93 17.59 7.23
CA VAL A 698 -2.33 18.65 8.05
C VAL A 698 -0.82 18.76 7.85
N LEU A 699 -0.12 17.63 7.76
CA LEU A 699 1.33 17.62 7.49
C LEU A 699 1.65 18.20 6.10
N PHE A 700 0.84 17.88 5.08
CA PHE A 700 0.99 18.40 3.73
C PHE A 700 0.73 19.92 3.67
N ASP A 701 -0.30 20.41 4.35
CA ASP A 701 -0.56 21.85 4.44
C ASP A 701 0.66 22.58 5.02
N LEU A 702 1.21 22.09 6.13
CA LEU A 702 2.39 22.67 6.77
C LEU A 702 3.67 22.56 5.92
N GLU A 703 3.79 21.51 5.11
CA GLU A 703 4.86 21.36 4.12
C GLU A 703 4.72 22.38 2.99
N SER A 704 3.50 22.58 2.47
CA SER A 704 3.19 23.57 1.42
C SER A 704 3.39 25.02 1.91
N GLU A 705 3.15 25.28 3.20
CA GLU A 705 3.41 26.54 3.89
C GLU A 705 4.93 26.75 4.19
N ASN A 706 5.81 25.80 3.81
CA ASN A 706 7.25 25.76 4.13
C ASN A 706 7.57 25.79 5.64
N LEU A 707 6.63 25.40 6.51
CA LEU A 707 6.83 25.31 7.96
C LEU A 707 7.49 23.99 8.36
N LEU A 708 7.23 22.93 7.62
CA LEU A 708 7.83 21.60 7.82
C LEU A 708 8.63 21.18 6.59
N ILE A 709 9.78 20.56 6.85
CA ILE A 709 10.52 19.78 5.86
C ILE A 709 10.21 18.30 6.06
N LYS A 710 10.18 17.56 4.96
CA LYS A 710 9.87 16.14 4.94
C LYS A 710 11.06 15.33 4.43
N GLY A 711 11.38 14.22 5.10
CA GLY A 711 12.31 13.23 4.60
C GLY A 711 13.04 12.47 5.70
N PHE A 712 14.30 12.13 5.46
CA PHE A 712 15.14 11.39 6.41
C PHE A 712 15.94 12.39 7.23
N LEU A 713 15.39 12.73 8.40
CA LEU A 713 15.89 13.81 9.25
C LEU A 713 16.66 13.33 10.47
N ILE A 714 16.61 12.05 10.83
CA ILE A 714 17.28 11.49 12.00
C ILE A 714 18.22 10.36 11.58
N ASP A 715 19.44 10.36 12.09
CA ASP A 715 20.44 9.30 11.88
C ASP A 715 19.90 7.93 12.35
N ASP A 716 20.18 6.89 11.58
CA ASP A 716 19.77 5.49 11.83
C ASP A 716 18.25 5.25 11.95
N LEU A 717 17.43 6.29 11.77
CA LEU A 717 15.98 6.18 11.70
C LEU A 717 15.57 6.00 10.24
N ASN A 718 15.38 4.73 9.84
CA ASN A 718 14.92 4.35 8.50
C ASN A 718 13.41 4.62 8.28
N GLU A 719 12.92 5.77 8.74
CA GLU A 719 11.52 6.21 8.62
C GLU A 719 11.44 7.66 8.16
N VAL A 720 10.39 7.98 7.40
CA VAL A 720 10.11 9.35 6.95
C VAL A 720 9.63 10.17 8.14
N CYS A 721 10.27 11.33 8.31
CA CYS A 721 9.98 12.30 9.35
C CYS A 721 9.55 13.62 8.73
N TRP A 722 8.73 14.36 9.48
CA TRP A 722 8.50 15.78 9.27
C TRP A 722 9.20 16.53 10.38
N GLY A 723 9.89 17.61 10.06
CA GLY A 723 10.59 18.40 11.06
C GLY A 723 10.66 19.88 10.72
N ARG A 724 10.88 20.70 11.75
CA ARG A 724 11.02 22.15 11.60
C ARG A 724 12.48 22.51 11.45
N LYS A 725 12.88 22.95 10.26
CA LYS A 725 14.30 23.23 9.95
C LYS A 725 14.95 24.16 10.98
N ASP A 726 14.27 25.24 11.34
CA ASP A 726 14.78 26.23 12.30
C ASP A 726 14.98 25.64 13.71
N GLU A 727 14.12 24.73 14.15
CA GLU A 727 14.25 24.09 15.47
C GLU A 727 15.38 23.07 15.52
N LEU A 728 15.61 22.35 14.42
CA LEU A 728 16.72 21.41 14.33
C LEU A 728 18.07 22.12 14.43
N GLU A 729 18.17 23.35 13.92
CA GLU A 729 19.36 24.19 14.06
C GLU A 729 19.57 24.70 15.51
N LYS A 730 18.49 25.00 16.25
CA LYS A 730 18.55 25.41 17.67
C LYS A 730 19.17 24.35 18.58
N SER A 731 19.17 23.07 18.19
CA SER A 731 19.79 21.99 18.98
C SER A 731 21.26 22.27 19.36
N LYS A 732 21.98 23.02 18.51
CA LYS A 732 23.40 23.37 18.73
C LYS A 732 23.61 24.36 19.89
N THR A 733 22.60 25.15 20.22
CA THR A 733 22.67 26.17 21.29
C THR A 733 22.13 25.69 22.63
N ILE A 734 21.42 24.56 22.66
CA ILE A 734 20.84 24.00 23.88
C ILE A 734 21.87 23.08 24.57
N SER A 735 22.01 23.23 25.88
CA SER A 735 22.88 22.38 26.72
C SER A 735 22.50 20.89 26.60
N PRO A 736 23.42 19.94 26.87
CA PRO A 736 23.06 18.52 26.94
C PRO A 736 21.98 18.23 27.99
N MET A 737 21.07 17.30 27.70
CA MET A 737 19.97 16.95 28.58
C MET A 737 20.45 16.29 29.88
N ARG A 738 19.90 16.70 31.03
CA ARG A 738 20.15 16.03 32.32
C ARG A 738 19.65 14.58 32.33
N ASP A 739 20.17 13.79 33.27
CA ASP A 739 19.62 12.48 33.58
C ASP A 739 18.22 12.62 34.19
N PHE A 740 17.27 11.81 33.71
CA PHE A 740 15.91 11.81 34.24
C PHE A 740 15.15 10.52 33.90
N VAL A 741 13.99 10.35 34.53
CA VAL A 741 13.06 9.25 34.24
C VAL A 741 11.78 9.83 33.66
N LEU A 742 11.37 9.36 32.48
CA LEU A 742 10.09 9.69 31.85
C LEU A 742 9.03 8.66 32.31
N PRO A 743 8.00 9.07 33.06
CA PRO A 743 6.98 8.14 33.53
C PRO A 743 6.02 7.74 32.40
N PRO A 744 5.39 6.55 32.46
CA PRO A 744 4.46 6.09 31.43
C PRO A 744 3.16 6.89 31.37
N SER A 745 2.88 7.69 32.42
CA SER A 745 1.78 8.64 32.52
C SER A 745 2.05 9.95 31.78
N ASP A 746 3.30 10.22 31.36
CA ASP A 746 3.65 11.46 30.69
C ASP A 746 2.95 11.59 29.33
N PRO A 747 2.40 12.77 28.98
CA PRO A 747 1.82 13.02 27.65
C PRO A 747 2.77 12.76 26.48
N LEU A 748 4.09 12.85 26.70
CA LEU A 748 5.13 12.59 25.71
C LEU A 748 5.43 11.10 25.50
N ASN A 749 5.05 10.22 26.44
CA ASN A 749 5.37 8.80 26.41
C ASN A 749 5.01 8.08 25.08
N PRO A 750 3.86 8.38 24.40
CA PRO A 750 3.55 7.75 23.13
C PRO A 750 4.57 8.00 22.01
N TYR A 751 5.31 9.12 22.05
CA TYR A 751 6.40 9.42 21.11
C TYR A 751 7.54 8.40 21.19
N PHE A 752 7.83 7.89 22.40
CA PHE A 752 8.89 6.94 22.70
C PHE A 752 8.45 5.47 22.72
N SER A 753 7.17 5.20 22.43
CA SER A 753 6.59 3.84 22.51
C SER A 753 7.31 2.81 21.62
N ASP A 754 7.79 3.21 20.44
CA ASP A 754 8.52 2.31 19.55
C ASP A 754 9.91 1.97 20.11
N ILE A 755 10.61 2.93 20.72
CA ILE A 755 11.87 2.64 21.42
C ILE A 755 11.61 1.68 22.58
N CYS A 756 10.61 1.98 23.39
CA CYS A 756 10.25 1.18 24.56
C CYS A 756 10.04 -0.30 24.17
N ARG A 757 9.35 -0.52 23.05
CA ARG A 757 9.06 -1.86 22.53
C ARG A 757 10.26 -2.52 21.86
N GLN A 758 10.96 -1.81 20.96
CA GLN A 758 12.02 -2.38 20.14
C GLN A 758 13.31 -2.60 20.95
N ARG A 759 13.67 -1.67 21.85
CA ARG A 759 14.91 -1.71 22.61
C ARG A 759 14.77 -2.46 23.94
N PHE A 760 13.61 -2.36 24.60
CA PHE A 760 13.43 -2.90 25.96
C PHE A 760 12.28 -3.92 26.09
N GLY A 761 11.57 -4.24 25.00
CA GLY A 761 10.50 -5.26 25.01
C GLY A 761 9.22 -4.87 25.79
N PHE A 762 9.10 -3.63 26.27
CA PHE A 762 7.92 -3.17 26.99
C PHE A 762 6.94 -2.41 26.09
N GLY A 763 5.64 -2.56 26.32
CA GLY A 763 4.63 -1.73 25.65
C GLY A 763 4.56 -0.31 26.22
N THR A 764 4.51 -0.21 27.55
CA THR A 764 4.53 1.04 28.32
C THR A 764 5.32 0.80 29.60
N ALA A 765 6.29 1.65 29.88
CA ALA A 765 7.19 1.55 31.04
C ALA A 765 7.73 2.95 31.39
N TYR A 766 8.36 3.06 32.56
CA TYR A 766 9.22 4.20 32.89
C TYR A 766 10.49 4.09 32.04
N LEU A 767 10.86 5.16 31.34
CA LEU A 767 12.08 5.22 30.52
C LEU A 767 13.15 6.02 31.26
N VAL A 768 14.34 5.44 31.39
CA VAL A 768 15.48 6.08 32.05
C VAL A 768 16.40 6.67 30.98
N PHE A 769 16.60 7.98 31.02
CA PHE A 769 17.45 8.71 30.09
C PHE A 769 18.77 9.10 30.75
N HIS A 770 19.87 8.83 30.06
CA HIS A 770 21.21 9.29 30.42
C HIS A 770 21.80 10.06 29.25
N ASN A 771 22.22 11.32 29.47
CA ASN A 771 22.69 12.22 28.41
C ASN A 771 21.75 12.30 27.19
N GLY A 772 20.44 12.26 27.42
CA GLY A 772 19.44 12.28 26.35
C GLY A 772 19.20 10.95 25.64
N GLU A 773 19.96 9.89 25.93
CA GLU A 773 19.71 8.56 25.39
C GLU A 773 18.93 7.66 26.37
N PRO A 774 17.95 6.87 25.89
CA PRO A 774 17.25 5.90 26.74
C PRO A 774 18.16 4.69 27.01
N VAL A 775 18.55 4.49 28.28
CA VAL A 775 19.50 3.44 28.70
C VAL A 775 18.85 2.25 29.40
N ALA A 776 17.67 2.45 29.99
CA ALA A 776 16.89 1.40 30.64
C ALA A 776 15.39 1.69 30.60
N ALA A 777 14.59 0.66 30.85
CA ALA A 777 13.16 0.79 31.06
C ALA A 777 12.70 -0.12 32.20
N PHE A 778 11.70 0.32 32.97
CA PHE A 778 11.19 -0.48 34.08
C PHE A 778 9.69 -0.30 34.30
N LYS A 779 9.04 -1.31 34.88
CA LYS A 779 7.67 -1.19 35.38
C LYS A 779 7.70 -1.12 36.89
N ALA A 780 6.87 -0.24 37.43
CA ALA A 780 6.71 -0.11 38.86
C ALA A 780 5.24 0.06 39.23
N ASN A 781 4.89 -0.50 40.39
CA ASN A 781 3.64 -0.25 41.06
C ASN A 781 3.86 0.76 42.18
N THR A 782 3.05 1.80 42.21
CA THR A 782 3.08 2.78 43.29
C THR A 782 2.02 2.40 44.32
N ARG A 783 2.43 1.89 45.49
CA ARG A 783 1.53 1.53 46.61
C ARG A 783 2.12 2.03 47.92
N ASN A 784 1.28 2.54 48.83
CA ASN A 784 1.69 3.04 50.15
C ASN A 784 2.89 4.00 50.10
N ALA A 785 2.85 4.96 49.17
CA ALA A 785 3.93 5.91 48.91
C ALA A 785 5.31 5.26 48.59
N THR A 786 5.34 4.02 48.14
CA THR A 786 6.56 3.27 47.76
C THR A 786 6.52 2.96 46.26
N ILE A 787 7.67 3.06 45.59
CA ILE A 787 7.84 2.65 44.18
C ILE A 787 8.39 1.22 44.19
N ASP A 788 7.54 0.25 43.84
CA ASP A 788 7.92 -1.16 43.78
C ASP A 788 8.20 -1.60 42.34
N VAL A 789 9.46 -1.83 42.00
CA VAL A 789 9.90 -2.23 40.65
C VAL A 789 9.60 -3.71 40.43
N THR A 790 8.72 -3.99 39.47
CA THR A 790 8.27 -5.35 39.14
C THR A 790 9.02 -5.96 37.96
N ASP A 791 9.36 -5.14 36.96
CA ASP A 791 10.10 -5.56 35.77
C ASP A 791 11.20 -4.52 35.47
N TRP A 792 12.35 -4.99 35.00
CA TRP A 792 13.53 -4.17 34.72
C TRP A 792 14.25 -4.70 33.48
N GLU A 793 14.58 -3.81 32.55
CA GLU A 793 15.42 -4.11 31.39
C GLU A 793 16.42 -2.97 31.20
N ALA A 794 17.72 -3.30 31.17
CA ALA A 794 18.79 -2.33 31.00
C ALA A 794 19.94 -2.92 30.18
N GLY A 795 20.62 -2.06 29.43
CA GLY A 795 21.82 -2.43 28.66
C GLY A 795 23.10 -2.46 29.50
N LYS A 796 24.23 -2.15 28.86
CA LYS A 796 25.57 -2.12 29.51
C LYS A 796 25.67 -1.08 30.65
N ASP A 797 24.81 -0.07 30.65
CA ASP A 797 24.81 1.04 31.61
C ASP A 797 23.86 0.83 32.81
N GLU A 798 23.56 -0.42 33.17
CA GLU A 798 22.61 -0.78 34.24
C GLU A 798 22.89 -0.08 35.57
N ASN A 799 24.16 0.04 35.98
CA ASN A 799 24.54 0.72 37.23
C ASN A 799 24.20 2.22 37.21
N ILE A 800 24.40 2.87 36.06
CA ILE A 800 24.10 4.30 35.87
C ILE A 800 22.59 4.48 35.86
N ALA A 801 21.87 3.66 35.09
CA ALA A 801 20.41 3.68 35.05
C ALA A 801 19.81 3.51 36.45
N TRP A 802 20.35 2.61 37.27
CA TRP A 802 19.87 2.42 38.63
C TRP A 802 20.16 3.59 39.58
N ARG A 803 21.27 4.32 39.39
CA ARG A 803 21.52 5.58 40.10
C ARG A 803 20.43 6.59 39.79
N ILE A 804 20.10 6.78 38.51
CA ILE A 804 19.09 7.73 38.04
C ILE A 804 17.71 7.40 38.63
N VAL A 805 17.35 6.11 38.71
CA VAL A 805 16.08 5.69 39.33
C VAL A 805 16.03 6.00 40.83
N LYS A 806 17.15 5.85 41.55
CA LYS A 806 17.24 6.26 42.96
C LYS A 806 17.09 7.76 43.15
N GLU A 807 17.70 8.56 42.27
CA GLU A 807 17.55 10.01 42.25
C GLU A 807 16.09 10.39 41.99
N PHE A 808 15.45 9.76 41.00
CA PHE A 808 14.02 9.95 40.72
C PHE A 808 13.14 9.62 41.92
N ALA A 809 13.37 8.50 42.60
CA ALA A 809 12.59 8.14 43.79
C ALA A 809 12.81 9.11 44.95
N TRP A 810 14.04 9.60 45.12
CA TRP A 810 14.38 10.64 46.10
C TRP A 810 13.70 11.97 45.78
N GLU A 811 13.67 12.40 44.52
CA GLU A 811 12.97 13.61 44.06
C GLU A 811 11.46 13.57 44.38
N HIS A 812 10.86 12.37 44.39
CA HIS A 812 9.45 12.16 44.70
C HIS A 812 9.19 11.82 46.18
N GLN A 813 10.24 11.74 47.01
CA GLN A 813 10.16 11.36 48.43
C GLN A 813 9.52 9.98 48.65
N MET A 814 9.74 9.04 47.72
CA MET A 814 9.19 7.70 47.77
C MET A 814 10.30 6.67 47.94
N PRO A 815 10.25 5.77 48.95
CA PRO A 815 11.18 4.65 49.02
C PRO A 815 11.05 3.72 47.80
N LEU A 816 12.17 3.11 47.41
CA LEU A 816 12.25 2.09 46.37
C LEU A 816 12.29 0.68 46.96
N THR A 817 11.50 -0.22 46.39
CA THR A 817 11.62 -1.67 46.57
C THR A 817 11.75 -2.35 45.21
N SER A 818 12.33 -3.54 45.17
CA SER A 818 12.44 -4.28 43.90
C SER A 818 12.20 -5.77 44.10
N GLN A 819 11.32 -6.32 43.26
CA GLN A 819 11.03 -7.76 43.19
C GLN A 819 12.02 -8.50 42.29
N VAL A 820 12.76 -7.76 41.47
CA VAL A 820 13.73 -8.28 40.50
C VAL A 820 15.16 -7.95 40.92
N ARG A 821 16.13 -8.67 40.35
CA ARG A 821 17.54 -8.42 40.61
C ARG A 821 18.01 -7.31 39.68
N ILE A 822 18.45 -6.19 40.25
CA ILE A 822 18.94 -5.01 39.51
C ILE A 822 20.38 -4.75 39.93
N ALA A 823 21.30 -4.63 38.98
CA ALA A 823 22.73 -4.47 39.24
C ALA A 823 23.28 -5.53 40.23
N GLY A 824 22.82 -6.77 40.08
CA GLY A 824 23.26 -7.91 40.91
C GLY A 824 22.69 -7.95 42.34
N ARG A 825 21.79 -7.04 42.74
CA ARG A 825 21.20 -6.97 44.09
C ARG A 825 19.66 -7.01 44.03
N ILE A 826 19.04 -7.65 45.03
CA ILE A 826 17.60 -7.52 45.29
C ILE A 826 17.45 -6.58 46.49
N ILE A 827 16.64 -5.53 46.35
CA ILE A 827 16.32 -4.62 47.45
C ILE A 827 15.00 -5.09 48.08
N LYS A 828 15.10 -6.01 49.05
CA LYS A 828 14.03 -6.28 49.99
C LYS A 828 14.24 -5.38 51.22
N LYS A 829 13.24 -4.58 51.55
CA LYS A 829 13.14 -4.00 52.89
C LYS A 829 12.31 -4.93 53.76
#